data_AF-A0A4S8JMY0-F1
#
_entry.id   AF-A0A4S8JMY0-F1
#
_cell.length_a   1.000
_cell.length_b   1.000
_cell.length_c   1.000
_cell.angle_alpha   90.00
_cell.angle_beta   90.00
_cell.angle_gamma   90.00
#
_symmetry.space_group_name_H-M   'P 1'
#
loop_
_entity.id
_entity.type
_entity.pdbx_description
1 polymer ?
#
loop_
_entity_poly.entity_id
_entity_poly.type
_entity_poly.pdbx_seq_one_letter_code
_entity_poly.pdbx_strand_id
1 'polypeptide(L)'
;MDVAGTSGGGSSLPSVGTDATKRKVCYFYHPTMGNFYYGNGHPMKPHRVRMTHALLEKYGLLRHMRVLRPIPAHESDFCRFHADDYIAFLRTANSSVENDPATLRRFNIDDVECPIFHGLYKFCQLYAGASISAARQINLDHYDIVINWSGGLHHAKKSMASGFCYVNDVVLAILSLLETRHVGPFLFLLLILHHRLCIFLLDSVNVPLDDGIDDESYLYVFKPVVAKAMEVFRPKRPVVLFQCGADSLSGGSATDAGRSLPSVGTDATKRKVCYFYHPTMGNFYYGNGHPMKPHRVRMTHALLEKYGLLRHMRVLRPIPAHESDFCRFHADDYIAFLRTANSSVENDPATLRRFNIDDVECPIFHGLYKFCQLYAGASISAARQINLDHYDIVINWSGGLHHAKKSMASGFCYVNDVVLAILSLLETRHVGPFLFLLLILHHRLCIFLLDSVYGDIYVCLFGICMQRVLYVDIDIHHGDGVEEAFYTTDRVMTVSFHKFGGYFPGTGHIDDIGCDGGKHYAVNVPLDDGIDDESYLYVFKPVVAKAMEVFRPNAVVLQCGADSLSGDRLGCFNLSVRGHGECVKYMRSFNVPLMLLGGGGYTLHNVARCWCYETGVALGIEVNNKIPDHQYSEYFAPLYRIHLPTTNMANKNSRKSLDDTIAKVLANLSKIQAAPSVQFKERSSLIDLDEIDEDQEDASDSDE
;
A
#
# COMPACT_ATOMS: atom_id res chain seq x y z
N MET A 1 -13.11 -37.59 47.09
CA MET A 1 -13.78 -38.39 46.06
C MET A 1 -14.01 -37.49 44.86
N ASP A 2 -13.30 -37.83 43.77
CA ASP A 2 -13.54 -37.64 42.32
C ASP A 2 -13.89 -36.23 41.78
N VAL A 3 -13.08 -35.56 40.93
CA VAL A 3 -12.50 -35.79 39.57
C VAL A 3 -13.46 -35.47 38.41
N ALA A 4 -12.90 -34.72 37.42
CA ALA A 4 -13.38 -34.26 36.09
C ALA A 4 -14.03 -32.86 36.06
N GLY A 5 -13.65 -31.88 35.24
CA GLY A 5 -12.73 -31.81 34.09
C GLY A 5 -13.47 -31.37 32.83
N THR A 6 -13.46 -30.08 32.48
CA THR A 6 -13.54 -29.62 31.07
C THR A 6 -12.86 -28.25 30.89
N SER A 7 -11.99 -28.25 29.89
CA SER A 7 -11.13 -27.20 29.35
C SER A 7 -11.80 -25.86 29.02
N GLY A 8 -11.27 -24.78 29.61
CA GLY A 8 -11.51 -23.41 29.13
C GLY A 8 -10.77 -23.16 27.82
N GLY A 9 -11.53 -23.03 26.73
CA GLY A 9 -11.02 -22.58 25.43
C GLY A 9 -10.51 -21.15 25.52
N GLY A 10 -9.19 -20.99 25.56
CA GLY A 10 -8.54 -19.69 25.49
C GLY A 10 -8.70 -19.09 24.09
N SER A 11 -9.51 -18.05 23.97
CA SER A 11 -9.69 -17.23 22.78
C SER A 11 -8.35 -16.61 22.37
N SER A 12 -7.97 -16.77 21.10
CA SER A 12 -6.77 -16.18 20.48
C SER A 12 -7.21 -15.51 19.19
N LEU A 13 -6.62 -14.35 18.88
CA LEU A 13 -6.97 -13.50 17.73
C LEU A 13 -7.02 -14.30 16.41
N PRO A 14 -8.00 -14.03 15.52
CA PRO A 14 -8.14 -14.75 14.26
C PRO A 14 -7.04 -14.39 13.25
N SER A 15 -6.52 -15.40 12.55
CA SER A 15 -5.54 -15.33 11.46
C SER A 15 -6.27 -15.16 10.12
N VAL A 16 -5.82 -14.21 9.28
CA VAL A 16 -6.45 -13.81 8.00
C VAL A 16 -5.78 -14.49 6.78
N GLY A 17 -5.27 -15.70 6.95
CA GLY A 17 -4.78 -16.54 5.85
C GLY A 17 -5.72 -17.72 5.60
N THR A 18 -5.70 -18.29 4.40
CA THR A 18 -6.38 -19.56 4.08
C THR A 18 -5.92 -20.75 4.95
N ASP A 19 -4.87 -20.56 5.76
CA ASP A 19 -4.41 -21.45 6.84
C ASP A 19 -4.72 -20.87 8.24
N ALA A 20 -6.00 -20.65 8.55
CA ALA A 20 -6.44 -20.13 9.85
C ALA A 20 -6.38 -21.17 10.99
N THR A 21 -5.24 -21.84 11.17
CA THR A 21 -4.98 -22.67 12.36
C THR A 21 -4.37 -21.82 13.48
N LYS A 22 -4.86 -21.99 14.71
CA LYS A 22 -4.31 -21.35 15.90
C LYS A 22 -2.84 -21.76 16.12
N ARG A 23 -1.92 -20.80 16.01
CA ARG A 23 -0.47 -21.01 16.18
C ARG A 23 -0.11 -21.20 17.65
N LYS A 24 0.79 -22.15 17.95
CA LYS A 24 1.35 -22.42 19.27
C LYS A 24 2.58 -21.55 19.49
N VAL A 25 2.56 -20.71 20.52
CA VAL A 25 3.66 -19.78 20.84
C VAL A 25 4.32 -20.18 22.16
N CYS A 26 5.65 -20.21 22.22
CA CYS A 26 6.38 -20.26 23.50
C CYS A 26 7.45 -19.16 23.64
N TYR A 27 7.78 -18.85 24.89
CA TYR A 27 8.72 -17.81 25.30
C TYR A 27 9.67 -18.33 26.38
N PHE A 28 10.97 -18.23 26.16
CA PHE A 28 11.98 -18.62 27.13
C PHE A 28 12.35 -17.47 28.08
N TYR A 29 12.26 -17.73 29.39
CA TYR A 29 12.62 -16.75 30.41
C TYR A 29 13.26 -17.41 31.65
N HIS A 30 14.38 -16.85 32.11
CA HIS A 30 15.01 -17.23 33.37
C HIS A 30 14.95 -16.06 34.38
N PRO A 31 14.41 -16.24 35.59
CA PRO A 31 14.22 -15.14 36.55
C PRO A 31 15.50 -14.38 36.94
N THR A 32 16.65 -15.06 36.93
CA THR A 32 17.94 -14.45 37.28
C THR A 32 18.63 -13.75 36.12
N MET A 33 18.11 -13.82 34.89
CA MET A 33 18.74 -13.20 33.71
C MET A 33 18.98 -11.70 33.90
N GLY A 34 18.04 -11.01 34.57
CA GLY A 34 18.18 -9.60 34.89
C GLY A 34 19.16 -9.24 36.01
N ASN A 35 19.86 -10.21 36.61
CA ASN A 35 20.83 -9.98 37.69
C ASN A 35 22.27 -9.82 37.20
N PHE A 36 22.58 -10.19 35.96
CA PHE A 36 23.93 -10.06 35.42
C PHE A 36 24.26 -8.58 35.14
N TYR A 37 25.52 -8.22 35.33
CA TYR A 37 25.96 -6.83 35.34
C TYR A 37 27.29 -6.67 34.60
N TYR A 38 27.24 -6.01 33.44
CA TYR A 38 28.41 -5.72 32.60
C TYR A 38 29.33 -4.64 33.19
N GLY A 39 29.05 -4.08 34.37
CA GLY A 39 29.84 -3.00 34.94
C GLY A 39 29.15 -1.64 34.89
N ASN A 40 29.78 -0.69 35.58
CA ASN A 40 29.25 0.67 35.72
C ASN A 40 29.36 1.42 34.40
N GLY A 41 28.34 2.21 34.05
CA GLY A 41 28.31 2.95 32.77
C GLY A 41 28.11 2.13 31.50
N HIS A 42 28.25 0.80 31.53
CA HIS A 42 28.12 -0.03 30.32
C HIS A 42 26.69 -0.04 29.72
N PRO A 43 26.50 0.14 28.39
CA PRO A 43 25.17 0.27 27.78
C PRO A 43 24.35 -1.04 27.80
N MET A 44 24.99 -2.20 27.63
CA MET A 44 24.32 -3.50 27.78
C MET A 44 23.91 -3.74 29.22
N LYS A 45 22.60 -3.75 29.49
CA LYS A 45 22.01 -4.10 30.79
C LYS A 45 21.11 -5.32 30.66
N PRO A 46 21.54 -6.53 31.10
CA PRO A 46 20.69 -7.73 31.12
C PRO A 46 19.34 -7.54 31.84
N HIS A 47 19.26 -6.57 32.75
CA HIS A 47 18.02 -6.11 33.38
C HIS A 47 16.88 -5.79 32.38
N ARG A 48 17.20 -5.38 31.14
CA ARG A 48 16.23 -5.13 30.06
C ARG A 48 15.29 -6.32 29.81
N VAL A 49 15.77 -7.55 29.99
CA VAL A 49 14.99 -8.77 29.81
C VAL A 49 13.94 -8.92 30.92
N ARG A 50 14.29 -8.56 32.16
CA ARG A 50 13.36 -8.55 33.30
C ARG A 50 12.26 -7.50 33.11
N MET A 51 12.63 -6.31 32.65
CA MET A 51 11.66 -5.24 32.34
C MET A 51 10.69 -5.69 31.25
N THR A 52 11.21 -6.29 30.17
CA THR A 52 10.38 -6.84 29.08
C THR A 52 9.41 -7.90 29.59
N HIS A 53 9.88 -8.86 30.41
CA HIS A 53 9.02 -9.87 31.00
C HIS A 53 7.89 -9.26 31.86
N ALA A 54 8.21 -8.26 32.69
CA ALA A 54 7.22 -7.58 33.53
C ALA A 54 6.16 -6.86 32.68
N LEU A 55 6.54 -6.24 31.56
CA LEU A 55 5.58 -5.65 30.61
C LEU A 55 4.68 -6.71 30.00
N LEU A 56 5.24 -7.81 29.49
CA LEU A 56 4.46 -8.92 28.93
C LEU A 56 3.43 -9.46 29.93
N GLU A 57 3.80 -9.54 31.21
CA GLU A 57 2.88 -9.94 32.28
C GLU A 57 1.76 -8.91 32.47
N LYS A 58 2.09 -7.62 32.58
CA LYS A 58 1.12 -6.55 32.83
C LYS A 58 0.14 -6.33 31.67
N TYR A 59 0.59 -6.51 30.43
CA TYR A 59 -0.29 -6.50 29.26
C TYR A 59 -1.09 -7.80 29.08
N GLY A 60 -0.94 -8.79 29.98
CA GLY A 60 -1.66 -10.06 29.92
C GLY A 60 -1.16 -11.00 28.81
N LEU A 61 -0.10 -10.65 28.09
CA LEU A 61 0.40 -11.38 26.93
C LEU A 61 0.94 -12.76 27.29
N LEU A 62 1.48 -12.93 28.50
CA LEU A 62 1.95 -14.24 28.99
C LEU A 62 0.85 -15.31 29.02
N ARG A 63 -0.44 -14.92 29.05
CA ARG A 63 -1.58 -15.86 29.03
C ARG A 63 -1.81 -16.48 27.65
N HIS A 64 -1.22 -15.90 26.61
CA HIS A 64 -1.37 -16.33 25.22
C HIS A 64 -0.17 -17.15 24.70
N MET A 65 0.82 -17.41 25.55
CA MET A 65 2.04 -18.14 25.20
C MET A 65 2.48 -19.07 26.34
N ARG A 66 3.19 -20.14 26.02
CA ARG A 66 3.82 -20.98 27.04
C ARG A 66 5.16 -20.38 27.48
N VAL A 67 5.29 -20.03 28.75
CA VAL A 67 6.58 -19.60 29.32
C VAL A 67 7.40 -20.83 29.73
N LEU A 68 8.60 -20.96 29.18
CA LEU A 68 9.53 -22.07 29.43
C LEU A 68 10.80 -21.56 30.10
N ARG A 69 11.40 -22.38 30.98
CA ARG A 69 12.74 -22.10 31.50
C ARG A 69 13.79 -22.67 30.55
N PRO A 70 14.87 -21.92 30.26
CA PRO A 70 15.93 -22.42 29.41
C PRO A 70 16.76 -23.47 30.13
N ILE A 71 17.16 -24.50 29.37
CA ILE A 71 18.21 -25.44 29.78
C ILE A 71 19.54 -24.73 29.51
N PRO A 72 20.42 -24.57 30.52
CA PRO A 72 21.73 -23.96 30.30
C PRO A 72 22.53 -24.74 29.25
N ALA A 73 23.14 -24.03 28.28
CA ALA A 73 24.01 -24.65 27.28
C ALA A 73 25.22 -25.33 27.95
N HIS A 74 25.59 -26.49 27.42
CA HIS A 74 26.81 -27.20 27.81
C HIS A 74 28.01 -26.68 27.02
N GLU A 75 29.22 -26.98 27.50
CA GLU A 75 30.47 -26.63 26.80
C GLU A 75 30.50 -27.20 25.38
N SER A 76 30.05 -28.45 25.22
CA SER A 76 29.89 -29.10 23.91
C SER A 76 28.94 -28.36 22.97
N ASP A 77 27.95 -27.62 23.48
CA ASP A 77 27.05 -26.83 22.64
C ASP A 77 27.79 -25.60 22.09
N PHE A 78 28.60 -24.93 22.91
CA PHE A 78 29.39 -23.77 22.48
C PHE A 78 30.46 -24.13 21.46
N CYS A 79 31.18 -25.23 21.68
CA CYS A 79 32.27 -25.71 20.82
C CYS A 79 31.82 -26.14 19.42
N ARG A 80 30.52 -26.20 19.14
CA ARG A 80 29.99 -26.43 17.79
C ARG A 80 30.34 -25.31 16.81
N PHE A 81 30.54 -24.10 17.33
CA PHE A 81 30.94 -22.93 16.54
C PHE A 81 32.21 -22.29 17.09
N HIS A 82 32.29 -22.11 18.39
CA HIS A 82 33.41 -21.44 19.06
C HIS A 82 34.60 -22.38 19.22
N ALA A 83 35.80 -21.81 19.24
CA ALA A 83 37.02 -22.57 19.50
C ALA A 83 37.06 -23.06 20.95
N ASP A 84 37.56 -24.28 21.15
CA ASP A 84 37.61 -24.94 22.46
C ASP A 84 38.40 -24.13 23.49
N ASP A 85 39.53 -23.54 23.09
CA ASP A 85 40.38 -22.74 23.96
C ASP A 85 39.72 -21.42 24.39
N TYR A 86 38.92 -20.81 23.51
CA TYR A 86 38.13 -19.62 23.82
C TYR A 86 37.00 -19.94 24.84
N ILE A 87 36.28 -21.05 24.65
CA ILE A 87 35.23 -21.47 25.60
C ILE A 87 35.82 -21.91 26.94
N ALA A 88 36.94 -22.63 26.93
CA ALA A 88 37.68 -22.98 28.13
C ALA A 88 38.08 -21.72 28.92
N PHE A 89 38.54 -20.68 28.23
CA PHE A 89 38.83 -19.38 28.84
C PHE A 89 37.56 -18.74 29.44
N LEU A 90 36.46 -18.62 28.68
CA LEU A 90 35.21 -18.02 29.20
C LEU A 90 34.69 -18.76 30.45
N ARG A 91 34.91 -20.07 30.53
CA ARG A 91 34.54 -20.90 31.68
C ARG A 91 35.35 -20.57 32.93
N THR A 92 36.62 -20.24 32.78
CA THR A 92 37.54 -19.92 33.89
C THR A 92 37.69 -18.43 34.17
N ALA A 93 37.25 -17.58 33.24
CA ALA A 93 37.33 -16.12 33.34
C ALA A 93 36.65 -15.63 34.62
N ASN A 94 37.41 -14.95 35.47
CA ASN A 94 36.95 -14.46 36.76
C ASN A 94 37.37 -13.00 36.94
N SER A 95 36.43 -12.16 37.36
CA SER A 95 36.66 -10.74 37.64
C SER A 95 37.53 -10.49 38.88
N SER A 96 37.76 -11.52 39.70
CA SER A 96 38.54 -11.44 40.93
C SER A 96 39.98 -11.96 40.80
N VAL A 97 40.40 -12.36 39.59
CA VAL A 97 41.73 -12.90 39.32
C VAL A 97 42.35 -12.15 38.14
N GLU A 98 43.64 -11.88 38.21
CA GLU A 98 44.39 -11.27 37.10
C GLU A 98 44.47 -12.27 35.94
N ASN A 99 43.88 -11.92 34.80
CA ASN A 99 43.88 -12.75 33.60
C ASN A 99 45.07 -12.39 32.73
N ASP A 100 45.68 -13.37 32.06
CA ASP A 100 46.84 -13.14 31.19
C ASP A 100 46.54 -12.09 30.11
N PRO A 101 47.27 -10.96 30.04
CA PRO A 101 47.01 -9.90 29.08
C PRO A 101 47.12 -10.34 27.61
N ALA A 102 47.95 -11.34 27.31
CA ALA A 102 48.04 -11.86 25.94
C ALA A 102 46.76 -12.61 25.54
N THR A 103 46.20 -13.39 26.46
CA THR A 103 44.92 -14.10 26.29
C THR A 103 43.74 -13.12 26.16
N LEU A 104 43.68 -12.07 26.99
CA LEU A 104 42.64 -11.04 26.90
C LEU A 104 42.63 -10.36 25.53
N ARG A 105 43.81 -9.96 25.02
CA ARG A 105 43.95 -9.40 23.67
C ARG A 105 43.55 -10.40 22.58
N ARG A 106 43.98 -11.66 22.71
CA ARG A 106 43.68 -12.72 21.74
C ARG A 106 42.18 -12.95 21.59
N PHE A 107 41.44 -12.93 22.69
CA PHE A 107 40.01 -13.21 22.73
C PHE A 107 39.12 -11.96 22.71
N ASN A 108 39.72 -10.77 22.56
CA ASN A 108 39.06 -9.47 22.51
C ASN A 108 38.16 -9.22 23.73
N ILE A 109 38.73 -9.41 24.91
CA ILE A 109 38.10 -9.17 26.20
C ILE A 109 38.76 -7.92 26.80
N ASP A 110 37.93 -6.94 27.13
CA ASP A 110 38.36 -5.63 27.61
C ASP A 110 37.33 -5.05 28.60
N ASP A 111 37.68 -3.97 29.29
CA ASP A 111 36.79 -3.36 30.28
C ASP A 111 35.71 -2.44 29.67
N VAL A 112 35.65 -2.30 28.34
CA VAL A 112 34.84 -1.29 27.64
C VAL A 112 33.65 -1.91 26.91
N GLU A 113 33.91 -2.82 25.98
CA GLU A 113 32.89 -3.51 25.18
C GLU A 113 32.53 -4.88 25.77
N CYS A 114 33.53 -5.67 26.19
CA CYS A 114 33.32 -7.06 26.60
C CYS A 114 34.00 -7.38 27.96
N PRO A 115 33.53 -6.80 29.07
CA PRO A 115 34.14 -6.94 30.41
C PRO A 115 33.86 -8.29 31.09
N ILE A 116 34.87 -8.82 31.77
CA ILE A 116 34.68 -9.98 32.65
C ILE A 116 33.89 -9.56 33.90
N PHE A 117 32.73 -10.21 34.12
CA PHE A 117 31.90 -9.98 35.29
C PHE A 117 31.52 -11.29 36.00
N HIS A 118 31.09 -11.18 37.26
CA HIS A 118 30.68 -12.32 38.06
C HIS A 118 29.53 -13.09 37.39
N GLY A 119 29.77 -14.37 37.08
CA GLY A 119 28.81 -15.24 36.42
C GLY A 119 28.74 -15.09 34.90
N LEU A 120 29.76 -14.51 34.26
CA LEU A 120 29.88 -14.38 32.79
C LEU A 120 29.55 -15.67 32.04
N TYR A 121 30.19 -16.79 32.41
CA TYR A 121 29.94 -18.07 31.76
C TYR A 121 28.48 -18.50 31.94
N LYS A 122 27.92 -18.34 33.15
CA LYS A 122 26.53 -18.69 33.43
C LYS A 122 25.55 -17.84 32.62
N PHE A 123 25.85 -16.56 32.42
CA PHE A 123 25.08 -15.68 31.53
C PHE A 123 25.05 -16.26 30.11
N CYS A 124 26.22 -16.62 29.57
CA CYS A 124 26.36 -17.27 28.27
C CYS A 124 25.54 -18.54 28.14
N GLN A 125 25.59 -19.40 29.16
CA GLN A 125 24.84 -20.65 29.15
C GLN A 125 23.33 -20.43 29.09
N LEU A 126 22.81 -19.42 29.78
CA LEU A 126 21.37 -19.20 29.88
C LEU A 126 20.77 -18.66 28.57
N TYR A 127 21.37 -17.64 27.94
CA TYR A 127 20.80 -17.09 26.71
C TYR A 127 21.01 -18.01 25.51
N ALA A 128 22.19 -18.63 25.40
CA ALA A 128 22.47 -19.56 24.31
C ALA A 128 21.65 -20.85 24.44
N GLY A 129 21.53 -21.35 25.67
CA GLY A 129 20.70 -22.52 25.97
C GLY A 129 19.22 -22.29 25.65
N ALA A 130 18.72 -21.07 25.85
CA ALA A 130 17.38 -20.67 25.42
C ALA A 130 17.22 -20.73 23.89
N SER A 131 18.18 -20.18 23.12
CA SER A 131 18.15 -20.18 21.66
C SER A 131 18.28 -21.59 21.06
N ILE A 132 19.15 -22.44 21.62
CA ILE A 132 19.28 -23.85 21.22
C ILE A 132 17.99 -24.63 21.52
N SER A 133 17.43 -24.43 22.72
CA SER A 133 16.16 -25.07 23.11
C SER A 133 15.02 -24.61 22.22
N ALA A 134 14.99 -23.34 21.82
CA ALA A 134 14.01 -22.78 20.90
C ALA A 134 14.08 -23.44 19.52
N ALA A 135 15.27 -23.56 18.95
CA ALA A 135 15.50 -24.29 17.70
C ALA A 135 14.99 -25.74 17.78
N ARG A 136 15.26 -26.44 18.89
CA ARG A 136 14.75 -27.81 19.12
C ARG A 136 13.22 -27.86 19.18
N GLN A 137 12.56 -26.88 19.81
CA GLN A 137 11.10 -26.82 19.85
C GLN A 137 10.47 -26.66 18.46
N ILE A 138 11.10 -25.86 17.58
CA ILE A 138 10.69 -25.73 16.17
C ILE A 138 10.92 -27.05 15.42
N ASN A 139 12.10 -27.67 15.56
CA ASN A 139 12.43 -28.93 14.89
C ASN A 139 11.53 -30.11 15.27
N LEU A 140 10.98 -30.09 16.49
CA LEU A 140 10.06 -31.10 17.00
C LEU A 140 8.58 -30.79 16.71
N ASP A 141 8.28 -29.68 16.00
CA ASP A 141 6.91 -29.24 15.70
C ASP A 141 6.02 -29.05 16.94
N HIS A 142 6.65 -28.79 18.08
CA HIS A 142 5.94 -28.52 19.33
C HIS A 142 5.29 -27.12 19.33
N TYR A 143 5.95 -26.15 18.68
CA TYR A 143 5.54 -24.76 18.61
C TYR A 143 5.76 -24.20 17.21
N ASP A 144 4.89 -23.27 16.80
CA ASP A 144 5.01 -22.54 15.54
C ASP A 144 5.90 -21.30 15.66
N ILE A 145 5.87 -20.66 16.85
CA ILE A 145 6.61 -19.43 17.14
C ILE A 145 7.32 -19.60 18.48
N VAL A 146 8.61 -19.30 18.52
CA VAL A 146 9.42 -19.37 19.74
C VAL A 146 10.19 -18.08 19.94
N ILE A 147 10.17 -17.56 21.17
CA ILE A 147 10.72 -16.24 21.53
C ILE A 147 11.81 -16.40 22.59
N ASN A 148 12.97 -15.76 22.38
CA ASN A 148 14.04 -15.62 23.38
C ASN A 148 14.57 -14.18 23.44
N TRP A 149 14.01 -13.35 24.31
CA TRP A 149 14.46 -11.96 24.50
C TRP A 149 15.81 -11.81 25.20
N SER A 150 16.38 -12.89 25.75
CA SER A 150 17.70 -12.86 26.36
C SER A 150 18.85 -13.08 25.38
N GLY A 151 18.55 -13.63 24.19
CA GLY A 151 19.52 -13.94 23.14
C GLY A 151 19.60 -12.87 22.05
N GLY A 152 19.96 -13.30 20.84
CA GLY A 152 20.20 -12.40 19.70
C GLY A 152 21.56 -11.72 19.73
N LEU A 153 22.49 -12.27 20.53
CA LEU A 153 23.86 -11.80 20.67
C LEU A 153 24.70 -12.41 19.55
N HIS A 154 24.97 -11.62 18.51
CA HIS A 154 25.40 -12.12 17.20
C HIS A 154 26.77 -11.60 16.74
N HIS A 155 27.38 -10.66 17.46
CA HIS A 155 28.67 -10.08 17.09
C HIS A 155 29.87 -10.99 17.44
N ALA A 156 29.69 -11.95 18.37
CA ALA A 156 30.74 -12.86 18.78
C ALA A 156 31.26 -13.70 17.60
N LYS A 157 32.59 -13.77 17.47
CA LYS A 157 33.29 -14.55 16.45
C LYS A 157 33.71 -15.90 17.01
N LYS A 158 34.24 -16.78 16.15
CA LYS A 158 34.68 -18.14 16.52
C LYS A 158 35.64 -18.20 17.71
N SER A 159 36.51 -17.20 17.89
CA SER A 159 37.51 -17.20 18.97
C SER A 159 37.59 -15.88 19.72
N MET A 160 36.59 -14.99 19.58
CA MET A 160 36.68 -13.64 20.12
C MET A 160 35.29 -13.10 20.49
N ALA A 161 35.22 -12.36 21.59
CA ALA A 161 34.06 -11.53 21.92
C ALA A 161 34.03 -10.26 21.05
N SER A 162 32.87 -9.66 20.84
CA SER A 162 32.71 -8.38 20.12
C SER A 162 31.31 -7.83 20.33
N GLY A 163 31.15 -6.49 20.32
CA GLY A 163 29.83 -5.85 20.32
C GLY A 163 28.92 -6.32 21.47
N PHE A 164 29.47 -6.38 22.68
CA PHE A 164 28.81 -6.88 23.90
C PHE A 164 28.50 -8.39 23.92
N CYS A 165 28.87 -9.14 22.88
CA CYS A 165 28.55 -10.56 22.69
C CYS A 165 29.75 -11.45 22.97
N TYR A 166 29.60 -12.44 23.85
CA TYR A 166 30.64 -13.45 24.15
C TYR A 166 30.45 -14.75 23.38
N VAL A 167 29.21 -15.20 23.20
CA VAL A 167 28.83 -16.39 22.46
C VAL A 167 27.78 -15.99 21.43
N ASN A 168 27.97 -16.44 20.19
CA ASN A 168 27.03 -16.25 19.09
C ASN A 168 25.86 -17.25 19.19
N ASP A 169 24.82 -16.91 19.94
CA ASP A 169 23.69 -17.84 20.16
C ASP A 169 22.84 -18.06 18.91
N VAL A 170 22.84 -17.08 17.99
CA VAL A 170 22.14 -17.19 16.71
C VAL A 170 22.77 -18.31 15.88
N VAL A 171 24.09 -18.33 15.73
CA VAL A 171 24.79 -19.41 15.01
C VAL A 171 24.52 -20.77 15.66
N LEU A 172 24.50 -20.85 16.99
CA LEU A 172 24.20 -22.09 17.71
C LEU A 172 22.76 -22.55 17.49
N ALA A 173 21.79 -21.63 17.45
CA ALA A 173 20.40 -21.95 17.11
C ALA A 173 20.26 -22.42 15.67
N ILE A 174 20.96 -21.78 14.72
CA ILE A 174 21.05 -22.21 13.32
C ILE A 174 21.58 -23.64 13.22
N LEU A 175 22.73 -23.91 13.85
CA LEU A 175 23.31 -25.25 13.86
C LEU A 175 22.35 -26.29 14.47
N SER A 176 21.60 -25.92 15.51
CA SER A 176 20.57 -26.76 16.12
C SER A 176 19.39 -27.02 15.17
N LEU A 177 18.93 -26.00 14.44
CA LEU A 177 17.90 -26.14 13.40
C LEU A 177 18.35 -27.11 12.30
N LEU A 178 19.63 -27.08 11.91
CA LEU A 178 20.22 -27.93 10.87
C LEU A 178 20.38 -29.42 11.27
N GLU A 179 20.14 -29.81 12.53
CA GLU A 179 20.35 -31.20 13.00
C GLU A 179 19.32 -32.20 12.44
N THR A 180 18.12 -31.77 12.02
CA THR A 180 17.05 -32.68 11.59
C THR A 180 16.94 -32.75 10.06
N ARG A 181 16.94 -33.99 9.50
CA ARG A 181 16.88 -34.26 8.05
C ARG A 181 15.56 -33.90 7.36
N HIS A 182 14.61 -33.30 8.08
CA HIS A 182 13.28 -32.96 7.56
C HIS A 182 13.13 -31.52 7.08
N VAL A 183 14.18 -30.71 7.20
CA VAL A 183 14.15 -29.32 6.78
C VAL A 183 15.15 -29.16 5.63
N GLY A 184 14.62 -28.97 4.41
CA GLY A 184 15.40 -28.80 3.18
C GLY A 184 16.11 -27.44 3.11
N PRO A 185 16.75 -27.07 1.99
CA PRO A 185 17.59 -25.87 1.87
C PRO A 185 16.85 -24.64 2.39
N PHE A 186 17.44 -24.03 3.42
CA PHE A 186 16.78 -23.12 4.35
C PHE A 186 16.86 -21.67 3.88
N LEU A 187 15.84 -20.87 4.24
CA LEU A 187 15.94 -19.41 4.22
C LEU A 187 16.26 -18.91 5.63
N PHE A 188 17.49 -18.46 5.87
CA PHE A 188 17.84 -17.73 7.09
C PHE A 188 17.64 -16.24 6.87
N LEU A 189 16.66 -15.64 7.56
CA LEU A 189 16.41 -14.21 7.50
C LEU A 189 16.84 -13.52 8.79
N LEU A 190 18.10 -13.09 8.86
CA LEU A 190 18.64 -12.35 10.00
C LEU A 190 18.34 -10.83 9.87
N LEU A 191 17.57 -10.26 10.80
CA LEU A 191 17.34 -8.81 10.97
C LEU A 191 17.30 -8.52 12.47
N ILE A 192 17.99 -7.55 13.11
CA ILE A 192 18.78 -6.33 12.77
C ILE A 192 19.84 -6.06 13.90
N LEU A 193 20.95 -5.33 13.62
CA LEU A 193 21.53 -4.26 14.49
C LEU A 193 22.67 -3.46 13.79
N HIS A 194 22.76 -2.13 14.02
CA HIS A 194 23.79 -1.17 13.53
C HIS A 194 23.85 -0.81 12.03
N HIS A 195 22.83 -0.12 11.49
CA HIS A 195 22.89 0.54 10.17
C HIS A 195 23.22 -0.37 8.97
N ARG A 196 23.17 -1.70 9.15
CA ARG A 196 23.48 -2.71 8.13
C ARG A 196 22.61 -3.95 8.32
N LEU A 197 21.80 -4.25 7.33
CA LEU A 197 21.20 -5.57 7.13
C LEU A 197 22.33 -6.53 6.74
N CYS A 198 22.41 -7.72 7.34
CA CYS A 198 23.33 -8.78 6.94
C CYS A 198 22.61 -10.13 6.89
N ILE A 199 22.42 -10.70 5.70
CA ILE A 199 21.82 -12.02 5.47
C ILE A 199 22.94 -13.07 5.33
N PHE A 200 22.84 -14.19 6.06
CA PHE A 200 23.80 -15.31 5.97
C PHE A 200 23.11 -16.63 5.61
N LEU A 201 23.26 -17.10 4.35
CA LEU A 201 24.00 -18.32 3.98
C LEU A 201 23.98 -18.58 2.45
N LEU A 202 25.14 -19.02 1.96
CA LEU A 202 25.61 -19.25 0.58
C LEU A 202 25.80 -18.00 -0.31
N ASP A 203 24.95 -16.99 -0.23
CA ASP A 203 25.16 -15.68 -0.87
C ASP A 203 24.78 -14.56 0.11
N SER A 204 25.77 -13.82 0.62
CA SER A 204 25.53 -12.77 1.61
C SER A 204 24.85 -11.57 0.96
N VAL A 205 23.69 -11.15 1.50
CA VAL A 205 23.03 -9.89 1.11
C VAL A 205 23.15 -8.92 2.26
N ASN A 206 23.92 -7.86 2.06
CA ASN A 206 24.01 -6.76 3.00
C ASN A 206 23.28 -5.53 2.47
N VAL A 207 22.35 -4.98 3.24
CA VAL A 207 21.65 -3.72 2.89
C VAL A 207 22.01 -2.66 3.92
N PRO A 208 22.96 -1.77 3.61
CA PRO A 208 23.24 -0.64 4.49
C PRO A 208 22.01 0.27 4.57
N LEU A 209 21.68 0.71 5.77
CA LEU A 209 20.58 1.63 6.05
C LEU A 209 21.15 2.87 6.73
N ASP A 210 20.78 4.04 6.23
CA ASP A 210 21.28 5.31 6.78
C ASP A 210 20.82 5.55 8.22
N ASP A 211 21.57 6.37 8.93
CA ASP A 211 21.23 6.83 10.27
C ASP A 211 19.89 7.59 10.24
N GLY A 212 18.97 7.25 11.16
CA GLY A 212 17.67 7.90 11.27
C GLY A 212 16.58 7.35 10.33
N ILE A 213 16.75 6.15 9.79
CA ILE A 213 15.71 5.45 9.03
C ILE A 213 14.41 5.33 9.84
N ASP A 214 13.29 5.75 9.25
CA ASP A 214 11.96 5.62 9.85
C ASP A 214 11.34 4.23 9.58
N ASP A 215 10.27 3.90 10.31
CA ASP A 215 9.57 2.61 10.21
C ASP A 215 9.14 2.30 8.76
N GLU A 216 8.78 3.33 8.00
CA GLU A 216 8.33 3.26 6.61
C GLU A 216 9.46 2.87 5.67
N SER A 217 10.57 3.59 5.74
CA SER A 217 11.76 3.37 4.93
C SER A 217 12.38 2.00 5.25
N TYR A 218 12.34 1.59 6.52
CA TYR A 218 12.75 0.25 6.92
C TYR A 218 11.84 -0.82 6.28
N LEU A 219 10.52 -0.67 6.33
CA LEU A 219 9.58 -1.62 5.70
C LEU A 219 9.65 -1.63 4.18
N TYR A 220 9.92 -0.47 3.55
CA TYR A 220 10.11 -0.32 2.10
C TYR A 220 11.29 -1.16 1.58
N VAL A 221 12.39 -1.19 2.34
CA VAL A 221 13.55 -2.05 2.03
C VAL A 221 13.28 -3.50 2.42
N PHE A 222 12.67 -3.72 3.59
CA PHE A 222 12.55 -5.04 4.17
C PHE A 222 11.61 -5.97 3.39
N LYS A 223 10.39 -5.53 3.06
CA LYS A 223 9.37 -6.40 2.43
C LYS A 223 9.82 -6.97 1.08
N PRO A 224 10.39 -6.19 0.14
CA PRO A 224 10.79 -6.72 -1.16
C PRO A 224 11.98 -7.70 -1.06
N VAL A 225 12.94 -7.43 -0.17
CA VAL A 225 14.09 -8.32 0.05
C VAL A 225 13.63 -9.69 0.55
N VAL A 226 12.71 -9.72 1.51
CA VAL A 226 12.12 -10.98 2.01
C VAL A 226 11.32 -11.68 0.94
N ALA A 227 10.47 -10.94 0.21
CA ALA A 227 9.64 -11.51 -0.85
C ALA A 227 10.51 -12.15 -1.95
N LYS A 228 11.58 -11.47 -2.37
CA LYS A 228 12.50 -11.99 -3.39
C LYS A 228 13.29 -13.19 -2.87
N ALA A 229 13.71 -13.18 -1.62
CA ALA A 229 14.36 -14.33 -1.02
C ALA A 229 13.42 -15.56 -0.96
N MET A 230 12.16 -15.38 -0.58
CA MET A 230 11.16 -16.45 -0.61
C MET A 230 10.92 -16.99 -2.03
N GLU A 231 10.92 -16.11 -3.04
CA GLU A 231 10.76 -16.47 -4.46
C GLU A 231 11.94 -17.27 -5.01
N VAL A 232 13.17 -16.85 -4.67
CA VAL A 232 14.42 -17.46 -5.15
C VAL A 232 14.68 -18.80 -4.48
N PHE A 233 14.56 -18.86 -3.15
CA PHE A 233 14.96 -20.04 -2.40
C PHE A 233 13.87 -21.11 -2.30
N ARG A 234 12.59 -20.74 -2.50
CA ARG A 234 11.42 -21.65 -2.46
C ARG A 234 11.53 -22.75 -1.39
N PRO A 235 11.76 -22.40 -0.11
CA PRO A 235 11.99 -23.39 0.93
C PRO A 235 10.75 -24.28 1.11
N LYS A 236 10.94 -25.60 1.09
CA LYS A 236 9.85 -26.59 1.30
C LYS A 236 9.18 -26.43 2.67
N ARG A 237 9.93 -25.96 3.67
CA ARG A 237 9.45 -25.61 5.01
C ARG A 237 10.22 -24.39 5.51
N PRO A 238 9.70 -23.16 5.31
CA PRO A 238 10.40 -21.95 5.74
C PRO A 238 10.47 -21.90 7.26
N VAL A 239 11.68 -21.88 7.81
CA VAL A 239 11.94 -21.52 9.20
C VAL A 239 12.59 -20.15 9.19
N VAL A 240 11.95 -19.17 9.82
CA VAL A 240 12.44 -17.78 9.85
C VAL A 240 12.98 -17.48 11.24
N LEU A 241 14.28 -17.18 11.33
CA LEU A 241 14.93 -16.77 12.58
C LEU A 241 15.10 -15.25 12.62
N PHE A 242 14.23 -14.55 13.34
CA PHE A 242 14.33 -13.11 13.55
C PHE A 242 15.25 -12.76 14.74
N GLN A 243 16.13 -11.76 14.56
CA GLN A 243 17.07 -11.28 15.58
C GLN A 243 16.79 -9.82 15.96
N CYS A 244 15.77 -9.58 16.75
CA CYS A 244 15.28 -8.22 16.98
C CYS A 244 16.19 -7.37 17.89
N GLY A 245 16.87 -6.37 17.32
CA GLY A 245 17.40 -5.19 18.03
C GLY A 245 16.31 -4.12 18.22
N ALA A 246 16.40 -3.32 19.28
CA ALA A 246 15.48 -2.22 19.59
C ALA A 246 16.20 -0.86 19.77
N ASP A 247 17.47 -0.85 19.41
CA ASP A 247 18.41 0.28 19.38
C ASP A 247 18.06 1.34 18.33
N SER A 248 17.31 0.97 17.29
CA SER A 248 16.79 1.90 16.27
C SER A 248 15.55 2.69 16.73
N LEU A 249 15.01 2.43 17.93
CA LEU A 249 13.83 3.13 18.44
C LEU A 249 14.21 4.53 18.97
N SER A 250 13.45 5.56 18.57
CA SER A 250 13.71 6.95 18.97
C SER A 250 13.62 7.16 20.50
N GLY A 251 14.69 7.65 21.12
CA GLY A 251 14.78 7.94 22.57
C GLY A 251 14.13 9.25 23.03
N GLY A 252 12.93 9.59 22.54
CA GLY A 252 12.23 10.83 22.88
C GLY A 252 11.58 10.83 24.28
N SER A 253 11.68 11.94 25.00
CA SER A 253 11.08 12.13 26.33
C SER A 253 9.57 11.92 26.31
N ALA A 254 9.07 11.25 27.35
CA ALA A 254 7.65 11.01 27.59
C ALA A 254 6.90 12.32 27.90
N THR A 255 6.57 13.10 26.87
CA THR A 255 5.58 14.18 26.95
C THR A 255 4.58 14.21 25.79
N ASP A 256 4.65 13.29 24.83
CA ASP A 256 3.66 13.20 23.73
C ASP A 256 2.93 11.84 23.60
N ALA A 257 3.11 10.94 24.58
CA ALA A 257 2.40 9.67 24.63
C ALA A 257 0.99 9.84 25.24
N GLY A 258 0.15 10.62 24.57
CA GLY A 258 -1.24 10.85 24.96
C GLY A 258 -2.18 10.85 23.77
N ARG A 259 -2.60 9.65 23.33
CA ARG A 259 -3.83 9.27 22.57
C ARG A 259 -3.52 7.95 21.85
N SER A 260 -4.28 6.86 21.94
CA SER A 260 -5.67 6.63 22.37
C SER A 260 -5.84 5.13 22.63
N LEU A 261 -6.62 4.78 23.66
CA LEU A 261 -7.12 3.42 23.90
C LEU A 261 -7.98 2.92 22.72
N PRO A 262 -7.98 1.62 22.42
CA PRO A 262 -8.67 1.05 21.26
C PRO A 262 -10.19 1.06 21.47
N SER A 263 -10.94 1.66 20.53
CA SER A 263 -12.39 1.45 20.42
C SER A 263 -12.67 0.23 19.55
N VAL A 264 -13.65 -0.55 19.97
CA VAL A 264 -14.10 -1.83 19.42
C VAL A 264 -14.57 -1.68 17.97
N GLY A 265 -13.91 -2.41 17.07
CA GLY A 265 -14.23 -2.57 15.65
C GLY A 265 -13.05 -3.23 14.94
N THR A 266 -13.09 -4.55 14.77
CA THR A 266 -12.02 -5.34 14.16
C THR A 266 -12.06 -5.23 12.64
N ASP A 267 -11.43 -4.20 12.06
CA ASP A 267 -10.68 -4.34 10.79
C ASP A 267 -9.84 -3.10 10.43
N ALA A 268 -8.74 -3.35 9.71
CA ALA A 268 -7.79 -2.42 9.08
C ALA A 268 -6.73 -1.76 9.99
N THR A 269 -5.47 -2.04 9.66
CA THR A 269 -4.37 -1.07 9.82
C THR A 269 -4.86 0.31 9.38
N LYS A 270 -4.62 1.34 10.18
CA LYS A 270 -5.07 2.71 9.89
C LYS A 270 -4.52 3.15 8.53
N ARG A 271 -5.35 3.10 7.48
CA ARG A 271 -4.98 3.49 6.11
C ARG A 271 -4.48 4.94 6.09
N LYS A 272 -3.35 5.16 5.43
CA LYS A 272 -2.76 6.48 5.23
C LYS A 272 -3.56 7.23 4.19
N VAL A 273 -4.07 8.39 4.58
CA VAL A 273 -4.90 9.24 3.71
C VAL A 273 -4.17 10.53 3.38
N CYS A 274 -4.15 10.88 2.09
CA CYS A 274 -3.73 12.17 1.58
C CYS A 274 -4.91 12.89 0.90
N TYR A 275 -4.98 14.21 1.05
CA TYR A 275 -5.98 15.07 0.42
C TYR A 275 -5.31 16.23 -0.32
N PHE A 276 -5.67 16.41 -1.59
CA PHE A 276 -5.19 17.49 -2.44
C PHE A 276 -6.16 18.67 -2.45
N TYR A 277 -5.64 19.87 -2.19
CA TYR A 277 -6.43 21.10 -2.23
C TYR A 277 -5.61 22.32 -2.63
N HIS A 278 -6.19 23.14 -3.50
CA HIS A 278 -5.66 24.46 -3.83
C HIS A 278 -6.62 25.57 -3.37
N PRO A 279 -6.18 26.56 -2.58
CA PRO A 279 -7.05 27.60 -2.01
C PRO A 279 -7.85 28.41 -3.04
N THR A 280 -7.33 28.58 -4.25
CA THR A 280 -8.01 29.34 -5.31
C THR A 280 -8.99 28.51 -6.13
N MET A 281 -9.07 27.19 -5.94
CA MET A 281 -9.94 26.31 -6.73
C MET A 281 -11.40 26.75 -6.67
N GLY A 282 -11.86 27.20 -5.50
CA GLY A 282 -13.23 27.69 -5.34
C GLY A 282 -13.54 29.02 -6.03
N ASN A 283 -12.53 29.75 -6.55
CA ASN A 283 -12.69 31.09 -7.11
C ASN A 283 -12.99 31.09 -8.61
N PHE A 284 -12.77 29.97 -9.31
CA PHE A 284 -13.13 29.86 -10.72
C PHE A 284 -14.66 29.90 -10.89
N TYR A 285 -15.11 30.57 -11.94
CA TYR A 285 -16.52 30.89 -12.16
C TYR A 285 -16.89 30.64 -13.61
N TYR A 286 -17.74 29.65 -13.85
CA TYR A 286 -18.14 29.22 -15.20
C TYR A 286 -19.00 30.26 -15.93
N GLY A 287 -19.67 31.14 -15.19
CA GLY A 287 -20.56 32.14 -15.78
C GLY A 287 -21.86 32.27 -14.99
N ASN A 288 -22.63 33.30 -15.35
CA ASN A 288 -23.93 33.54 -14.73
C ASN A 288 -24.93 32.45 -15.12
N GLY A 289 -25.75 32.00 -14.17
CA GLY A 289 -26.70 30.91 -14.38
C GLY A 289 -26.11 29.49 -14.47
N HIS A 290 -24.80 29.34 -14.73
CA HIS A 290 -24.18 28.03 -14.96
C HIS A 290 -24.27 27.10 -13.72
N PRO A 291 -24.61 25.80 -13.89
CA PRO A 291 -24.80 24.85 -12.79
C PRO A 291 -23.50 24.43 -12.12
N MET A 292 -22.41 24.22 -12.89
CA MET A 292 -21.09 23.92 -12.34
C MET A 292 -20.54 25.10 -11.53
N LYS A 293 -20.29 24.87 -10.24
CA LYS A 293 -19.75 25.88 -9.31
C LYS A 293 -18.54 25.32 -8.55
N PRO A 294 -17.30 25.60 -8.98
CA PRO A 294 -16.09 25.16 -8.27
C PRO A 294 -16.03 25.53 -6.79
N HIS A 295 -16.79 26.55 -6.36
CA HIS A 295 -16.99 26.91 -4.96
C HIS A 295 -17.39 25.74 -4.05
N ARG A 296 -18.04 24.67 -4.57
CA ARG A 296 -18.39 23.45 -3.80
C ARG A 296 -17.17 22.76 -3.17
N VAL A 297 -16.02 22.79 -3.83
CA VAL A 297 -14.76 22.23 -3.30
C VAL A 297 -14.27 23.02 -2.10
N ARG A 298 -14.41 24.36 -2.13
CA ARG A 298 -14.04 25.24 -1.02
C ARG A 298 -14.98 25.09 0.17
N MET A 299 -16.28 24.92 -0.06
CA MET A 299 -17.23 24.60 1.01
C MET A 299 -16.93 23.26 1.67
N THR A 300 -16.61 22.25 0.87
CA THR A 300 -16.16 20.93 1.35
C THR A 300 -14.93 21.08 2.24
N HIS A 301 -13.89 21.77 1.77
CA HIS A 301 -12.67 22.00 2.56
C HIS A 301 -12.95 22.69 3.90
N ALA A 302 -13.82 23.70 3.91
CA ALA A 302 -14.22 24.40 5.13
C ALA A 302 -14.93 23.47 6.13
N LEU A 303 -15.78 22.55 5.65
CA LEU A 303 -16.37 21.52 6.53
C LEU A 303 -15.31 20.56 7.06
N LEU A 304 -14.42 20.06 6.21
CA LEU A 304 -13.33 19.16 6.62
C LEU A 304 -12.47 19.79 7.73
N GLU A 305 -12.15 21.07 7.61
CA GLU A 305 -11.42 21.83 8.63
C GLU A 305 -12.20 21.89 9.94
N LYS A 306 -13.50 22.22 9.87
CA LYS A 306 -14.36 22.46 11.03
C LYS A 306 -14.72 21.19 11.79
N TYR A 307 -14.85 20.07 11.10
CA TYR A 307 -14.95 18.75 11.71
C TYR A 307 -13.61 18.22 12.25
N GLY A 308 -12.49 18.92 11.98
CA GLY A 308 -11.15 18.50 12.40
C GLY A 308 -10.57 17.35 11.58
N LEU A 309 -11.21 16.95 10.47
CA LEU A 309 -10.79 15.83 9.63
C LEU A 309 -9.43 16.07 8.97
N LEU A 310 -9.10 17.33 8.64
CA LEU A 310 -7.80 17.69 8.07
C LEU A 310 -6.61 17.30 8.98
N ARG A 311 -6.82 17.13 10.29
CA ARG A 311 -5.77 16.74 11.25
C ARG A 311 -5.42 15.25 11.17
N HIS A 312 -6.24 14.46 10.46
CA HIS A 312 -6.11 13.02 10.35
C HIS A 312 -5.58 12.55 8.99
N MET A 313 -5.24 13.49 8.09
CA MET A 313 -4.68 13.22 6.77
C MET A 313 -3.62 14.25 6.39
N ARG A 314 -2.74 13.90 5.46
CA ARG A 314 -1.81 14.88 4.89
C ARG A 314 -2.53 15.72 3.85
N VAL A 315 -2.57 17.04 4.04
CA VAL A 315 -3.04 17.98 3.03
C VAL A 315 -1.87 18.40 2.13
N LEU A 316 -1.95 18.10 0.84
CA LEU A 316 -0.95 18.48 -0.15
C LEU A 316 -1.51 19.54 -1.10
N ARG A 317 -0.65 20.47 -1.54
CA ARG A 317 -0.98 21.38 -2.62
C ARG A 317 -0.68 20.71 -3.96
N PRO A 318 -1.58 20.81 -4.95
CA PRO A 318 -1.32 20.25 -6.25
C PRO A 318 -0.24 21.03 -6.99
N ILE A 319 0.64 20.31 -7.67
CA ILE A 319 1.51 20.88 -8.70
C ILE A 319 0.63 21.09 -9.93
N PRO A 320 0.54 22.31 -10.50
CA PRO A 320 -0.22 22.52 -11.73
C PRO A 320 0.29 21.63 -12.86
N ALA A 321 -0.61 20.94 -13.56
CA ALA A 321 -0.23 20.11 -14.71
C ALA A 321 0.45 20.95 -15.80
N HIS A 322 1.52 20.41 -16.37
CA HIS A 322 2.18 20.99 -17.53
C HIS A 322 1.45 20.58 -18.82
N GLU A 323 1.71 21.31 -19.90
CA GLU A 323 1.16 20.98 -21.22
C GLU A 323 1.51 19.54 -21.64
N SER A 324 2.74 19.11 -21.37
CA SER A 324 3.19 17.73 -21.60
C SER A 324 2.40 16.69 -20.79
N ASP A 325 1.87 17.04 -19.62
CA ASP A 325 1.03 16.12 -18.85
C ASP A 325 -0.33 15.94 -19.54
N PHE A 326 -0.93 17.01 -20.07
CA PHE A 326 -2.21 16.95 -20.77
C PHE A 326 -2.11 16.17 -22.09
N CYS A 327 -1.04 16.42 -22.86
CA CYS A 327 -0.78 15.79 -24.16
C CYS A 327 -0.50 14.27 -24.08
N ARG A 328 -0.38 13.69 -22.86
CA ARG A 328 -0.34 12.23 -22.68
C ARG A 328 -1.64 11.55 -23.15
N PHE A 329 -2.75 12.29 -23.14
CA PHE A 329 -4.05 11.81 -23.62
C PHE A 329 -4.62 12.76 -24.68
N HIS A 330 -4.75 14.04 -24.34
CA HIS A 330 -5.42 15.00 -25.19
C HIS A 330 -4.60 15.37 -26.43
N ALA A 331 -5.28 15.75 -27.51
CA ALA A 331 -4.61 16.22 -28.72
C ALA A 331 -3.86 17.54 -28.48
N ASP A 332 -2.66 17.66 -29.05
CA ASP A 332 -1.78 18.81 -28.86
C ASP A 332 -2.44 20.13 -29.27
N ASP A 333 -3.20 20.13 -30.37
CA ASP A 333 -3.88 21.32 -30.88
C ASP A 333 -5.06 21.75 -30.00
N TYR A 334 -5.77 20.80 -29.39
CA TYR A 334 -6.82 21.09 -28.41
C TYR A 334 -6.25 21.71 -27.14
N ILE A 335 -5.13 21.19 -26.61
CA ILE A 335 -4.48 21.76 -25.42
C ILE A 335 -3.87 23.13 -25.72
N ALA A 336 -3.26 23.31 -26.90
CA ALA A 336 -2.77 24.59 -27.36
C ALA A 336 -3.89 25.64 -27.43
N PHE A 337 -5.07 25.25 -27.91
CA PHE A 337 -6.27 26.10 -27.89
C PHE A 337 -6.69 26.47 -26.47
N LEU A 338 -6.84 25.50 -25.55
CA LEU A 338 -7.24 25.79 -24.16
C LEU A 338 -6.26 26.77 -23.48
N ARG A 339 -4.97 26.68 -23.79
CA ARG A 339 -3.93 27.57 -23.28
C ARG A 339 -4.12 29.03 -23.70
N THR A 340 -4.63 29.27 -24.92
CA THR A 340 -4.81 30.62 -25.49
C THR A 340 -6.27 31.09 -25.53
N ALA A 341 -7.22 30.26 -25.11
CA ALA A 341 -8.66 30.51 -25.21
C ALA A 341 -9.09 31.84 -24.56
N ASN A 342 -8.49 32.20 -23.41
CA ASN A 342 -8.79 33.45 -22.71
C ASN A 342 -8.12 34.71 -23.30
N SER A 343 -7.03 34.56 -24.06
CA SER A 343 -6.22 35.68 -24.58
C SER A 343 -6.48 35.99 -26.05
N SER A 344 -7.24 35.15 -26.75
CA SER A 344 -7.54 35.31 -28.17
C SER A 344 -8.64 36.37 -28.35
N VAL A 345 -8.34 37.42 -29.12
CA VAL A 345 -9.20 38.60 -29.30
C VAL A 345 -10.57 38.21 -29.85
N GLU A 346 -10.62 37.23 -30.76
CA GLU A 346 -11.82 36.50 -31.19
C GLU A 346 -11.41 35.05 -31.47
N ASN A 347 -12.02 34.08 -30.79
CA ASN A 347 -11.81 32.66 -31.10
C ASN A 347 -12.58 32.32 -32.38
N ASP A 348 -11.90 31.69 -33.35
CA ASP A 348 -12.51 31.29 -34.61
C ASP A 348 -13.74 30.37 -34.38
N PRO A 349 -14.92 30.68 -34.93
CA PRO A 349 -16.13 29.88 -34.73
C PRO A 349 -16.00 28.42 -35.20
N ALA A 350 -15.17 28.13 -36.21
CA ALA A 350 -14.95 26.75 -36.64
C ALA A 350 -14.15 25.96 -35.59
N THR A 351 -13.15 26.59 -34.99
CA THR A 351 -12.37 26.04 -33.87
C THR A 351 -13.24 25.81 -32.63
N LEU A 352 -14.10 26.77 -32.26
CA LEU A 352 -15.04 26.62 -31.13
C LEU A 352 -15.98 25.42 -31.34
N ARG A 353 -16.56 25.28 -32.53
CA ARG A 353 -17.40 24.11 -32.87
C ARG A 353 -16.61 22.80 -32.84
N ARG A 354 -15.38 22.79 -33.38
CA ARG A 354 -14.52 21.60 -33.43
C ARG A 354 -14.19 21.08 -32.03
N PHE A 355 -13.89 21.98 -31.10
CA PHE A 355 -13.51 21.63 -29.72
C PHE A 355 -14.70 21.61 -28.74
N ASN A 356 -15.92 21.80 -29.26
CA ASN A 356 -17.17 21.81 -28.52
C ASN A 356 -17.17 22.80 -27.34
N ILE A 357 -16.81 24.04 -27.65
CA ILE A 357 -16.78 25.17 -26.74
C ILE A 357 -17.93 26.10 -27.09
N ASP A 358 -18.77 26.40 -26.12
CA ASP A 358 -19.97 27.22 -26.27
C ASP A 358 -20.27 28.00 -24.99
N ASP A 359 -21.24 28.92 -25.03
CA ASP A 359 -21.58 29.75 -23.87
C ASP A 359 -22.53 29.07 -22.87
N VAL A 360 -22.90 27.80 -23.08
CA VAL A 360 -23.98 27.11 -22.35
C VAL A 360 -23.43 25.96 -21.50
N GLU A 361 -22.82 24.96 -22.12
CA GLU A 361 -22.25 23.78 -21.49
C GLU A 361 -20.75 23.95 -21.19
N CYS A 362 -19.96 24.44 -22.14
CA CYS A 362 -18.50 24.52 -21.98
C CYS A 362 -17.95 25.93 -22.23
N PRO A 363 -18.29 26.93 -21.37
CA PRO A 363 -17.91 28.33 -21.57
C PRO A 363 -16.42 28.63 -21.33
N ILE A 364 -15.88 29.53 -22.15
CA ILE A 364 -14.58 30.15 -21.87
C ILE A 364 -14.76 31.18 -20.74
N PHE A 365 -14.19 30.89 -19.58
CA PHE A 365 -14.18 31.81 -18.44
C PHE A 365 -12.76 32.18 -18.01
N HIS A 366 -12.60 33.31 -17.32
CA HIS A 366 -11.29 33.80 -16.88
C HIS A 366 -10.53 32.76 -16.04
N GLY A 367 -9.37 32.33 -16.54
CA GLY A 367 -8.52 31.35 -15.88
C GLY A 367 -8.89 29.89 -16.19
N LEU A 368 -9.63 29.62 -17.27
CA LEU A 368 -10.03 28.27 -17.70
C LEU A 368 -8.83 27.30 -17.74
N TYR A 369 -7.74 27.68 -18.42
CA TYR A 369 -6.55 26.82 -18.49
C TYR A 369 -5.97 26.54 -17.11
N LYS A 370 -5.89 27.57 -16.25
CA LYS A 370 -5.38 27.43 -14.88
C LYS A 370 -6.27 26.53 -14.02
N PHE A 371 -7.58 26.60 -14.20
CA PHE A 371 -8.53 25.68 -13.57
C PHE A 371 -8.19 24.24 -13.96
N CYS A 372 -8.02 23.97 -15.26
CA CYS A 372 -7.59 22.66 -15.79
C CYS A 372 -6.28 22.18 -15.19
N GLN A 373 -5.26 23.04 -15.13
CA GLN A 373 -3.96 22.68 -14.57
C GLN A 373 -4.06 22.25 -13.11
N LEU A 374 -4.91 22.90 -12.32
CA LEU A 374 -4.97 22.66 -10.88
C LEU A 374 -5.68 21.34 -10.54
N TYR A 375 -6.84 21.05 -11.14
CA TYR A 375 -7.53 19.79 -10.81
C TYR A 375 -6.83 18.58 -11.44
N ALA A 376 -6.33 18.70 -12.67
CA ALA A 376 -5.61 17.60 -13.32
C ALA A 376 -4.26 17.33 -12.65
N GLY A 377 -3.53 18.39 -12.31
CA GLY A 377 -2.27 18.29 -11.58
C GLY A 377 -2.44 17.64 -10.20
N ALA A 378 -3.57 17.90 -9.52
CA ALA A 378 -3.95 17.22 -8.29
C ALA A 378 -4.14 15.71 -8.51
N SER A 379 -4.92 15.30 -9.52
CA SER A 379 -5.18 13.89 -9.83
C SER A 379 -3.91 13.14 -10.25
N ILE A 380 -3.07 13.72 -11.10
CA ILE A 380 -1.77 13.14 -11.50
C ILE A 380 -0.84 12.98 -10.29
N SER A 381 -0.76 14.02 -9.45
CA SER A 381 0.07 13.98 -8.23
C SER A 381 -0.43 12.94 -7.24
N ALA A 382 -1.76 12.78 -7.11
CA ALA A 382 -2.40 11.78 -6.28
C ALA A 382 -2.10 10.35 -6.77
N ALA A 383 -2.21 10.09 -8.07
CA ALA A 383 -1.81 8.82 -8.67
C ALA A 383 -0.32 8.50 -8.41
N ARG A 384 0.56 9.49 -8.52
CA ARG A 384 1.99 9.33 -8.20
C ARG A 384 2.22 8.97 -6.73
N GLN A 385 1.43 9.51 -5.80
CA GLN A 385 1.52 9.14 -4.38
C GLN A 385 1.17 7.67 -4.14
N ILE A 386 0.20 7.12 -4.88
CA ILE A 386 -0.13 5.69 -4.85
C ILE A 386 1.01 4.85 -5.42
N ASN A 387 1.56 5.21 -6.60
CA ASN A 387 2.65 4.43 -7.22
C ASN A 387 3.94 4.40 -6.39
N LEU A 388 4.16 5.43 -5.57
CA LEU A 388 5.28 5.53 -4.64
C LEU A 388 5.00 4.81 -3.30
N ASP A 389 3.84 4.17 -3.13
CA ASP A 389 3.41 3.50 -1.90
C ASP A 389 3.39 4.43 -0.67
N HIS A 390 3.28 5.75 -0.87
CA HIS A 390 3.28 6.73 0.22
C HIS A 390 1.93 6.79 0.97
N TYR A 391 0.83 6.49 0.27
CA TYR A 391 -0.53 6.61 0.80
C TYR A 391 -1.44 5.50 0.25
N ASP A 392 -2.25 4.91 1.14
CA ASP A 392 -3.25 3.90 0.78
C ASP A 392 -4.48 4.51 0.12
N ILE A 393 -4.86 5.73 0.55
CA ILE A 393 -5.99 6.48 0.01
C ILE A 393 -5.56 7.90 -0.34
N VAL A 394 -5.89 8.35 -1.54
CA VAL A 394 -5.67 9.73 -1.99
C VAL A 394 -6.99 10.36 -2.41
N ILE A 395 -7.21 11.63 -2.06
CA ILE A 395 -8.48 12.32 -2.27
C ILE A 395 -8.24 13.61 -3.06
N ASN A 396 -8.96 13.79 -4.16
CA ASN A 396 -9.03 15.04 -4.92
C ASN A 396 -10.47 15.37 -5.33
N TRP A 397 -11.18 16.09 -4.47
CA TRP A 397 -12.56 16.55 -4.73
C TRP A 397 -12.69 17.58 -5.87
N SER A 398 -11.58 18.15 -6.36
CA SER A 398 -11.62 19.08 -7.49
C SER A 398 -11.60 18.41 -8.86
N GLY A 399 -11.17 17.14 -8.91
CA GLY A 399 -11.11 16.33 -10.13
C GLY A 399 -12.37 15.50 -10.33
N GLY A 400 -12.27 14.48 -11.20
CA GLY A 400 -13.40 13.61 -11.57
C GLY A 400 -14.17 14.11 -12.78
N LEU A 401 -13.55 14.94 -13.64
CA LEU A 401 -14.20 15.53 -14.81
C LEU A 401 -14.20 14.53 -15.99
N HIS A 402 -15.13 13.57 -15.92
CA HIS A 402 -15.13 12.34 -16.71
C HIS A 402 -15.66 12.45 -18.15
N HIS A 403 -16.31 13.54 -18.55
CA HIS A 403 -16.90 13.68 -19.90
C HIS A 403 -15.92 14.21 -20.96
N ALA A 404 -14.80 14.80 -20.54
CA ALA A 404 -13.83 15.37 -21.46
C ALA A 404 -13.27 14.30 -22.41
N LYS A 405 -13.25 14.60 -23.71
CA LYS A 405 -12.81 13.70 -24.77
C LYS A 405 -11.37 14.00 -25.17
N LYS A 406 -10.80 13.17 -26.05
CA LYS A 406 -9.42 13.34 -26.53
C LYS A 406 -9.16 14.72 -27.15
N SER A 407 -10.13 15.23 -27.91
CA SER A 407 -9.96 16.46 -28.69
C SER A 407 -11.12 17.46 -28.54
N MET A 408 -11.96 17.33 -27.51
CA MET A 408 -13.07 18.26 -27.29
C MET A 408 -13.53 18.26 -25.83
N ALA A 409 -14.12 19.38 -25.41
CA ALA A 409 -14.82 19.50 -24.14
C ALA A 409 -16.23 18.86 -24.24
N SER A 410 -16.79 18.44 -23.12
CA SER A 410 -18.17 17.93 -23.05
C SER A 410 -18.67 17.93 -21.60
N GLY A 411 -19.95 18.18 -21.36
CA GLY A 411 -20.56 18.03 -20.03
C GLY A 411 -19.81 18.77 -18.92
N PHE A 412 -19.48 20.05 -19.13
CA PHE A 412 -18.69 20.90 -18.23
C PHE A 412 -17.20 20.49 -18.08
N CYS A 413 -16.74 19.46 -18.78
CA CYS A 413 -15.40 18.88 -18.65
C CYS A 413 -14.49 19.28 -19.82
N TYR A 414 -13.33 19.86 -19.54
CA TYR A 414 -12.36 20.30 -20.56
C TYR A 414 -11.16 19.35 -20.67
N VAL A 415 -10.60 18.92 -19.55
CA VAL A 415 -9.49 17.96 -19.48
C VAL A 415 -9.94 16.77 -18.63
N ASN A 416 -9.68 15.57 -19.11
CA ASN A 416 -10.05 14.34 -18.42
C ASN A 416 -8.96 13.96 -17.42
N ASP A 417 -9.03 14.52 -16.21
CA ASP A 417 -8.05 14.26 -15.16
C ASP A 417 -8.06 12.81 -14.67
N VAL A 418 -9.20 12.13 -14.81
CA VAL A 418 -9.36 10.72 -14.48
C VAL A 418 -8.47 9.87 -15.40
N VAL A 419 -8.56 10.08 -16.72
CA VAL A 419 -7.73 9.38 -17.71
C VAL A 419 -6.24 9.65 -17.43
N LEU A 420 -5.87 10.91 -17.18
CA LEU A 420 -4.48 11.27 -16.88
C LEU A 420 -3.96 10.63 -15.57
N ALA A 421 -4.82 10.50 -14.55
CA ALA A 421 -4.49 9.80 -13.32
C ALA A 421 -4.32 8.29 -13.55
N ILE A 422 -5.21 7.66 -14.30
CA ILE A 422 -5.11 6.23 -14.63
C ILE A 422 -3.85 5.96 -15.46
N LEU A 423 -3.54 6.79 -16.46
CA LEU A 423 -2.29 6.69 -17.22
C LEU A 423 -1.07 6.83 -16.31
N SER A 424 -1.13 7.70 -15.30
CA SER A 424 -0.08 7.82 -14.30
C SER A 424 0.04 6.57 -13.43
N LEU A 425 -1.06 5.95 -13.01
CA LEU A 425 -1.06 4.68 -12.26
C LEU A 425 -0.47 3.51 -13.08
N LEU A 426 -0.79 3.45 -14.37
CA LEU A 426 -0.31 2.41 -15.29
C LEU A 426 1.15 2.61 -15.72
N GLU A 427 1.75 3.78 -15.47
CA GLU A 427 3.09 4.13 -15.90
C GLU A 427 4.15 3.36 -15.11
N THR A 428 4.90 2.52 -15.83
CA THR A 428 6.15 1.95 -15.36
C THR A 428 7.22 3.03 -15.50
N ARG A 429 7.87 3.45 -14.41
CA ARG A 429 9.12 4.22 -14.57
C ARG A 429 10.19 3.28 -15.13
N HIS A 430 10.27 3.21 -16.46
CA HIS A 430 11.45 2.71 -17.14
C HIS A 430 12.61 3.65 -16.83
N VAL A 431 13.52 3.22 -15.95
CA VAL A 431 14.89 3.72 -16.02
C VAL A 431 15.45 3.13 -17.32
N GLY A 432 15.73 3.97 -18.30
CA GLY A 432 16.10 3.53 -19.66
C GLY A 432 17.28 2.54 -19.69
N PRO A 433 17.43 1.78 -20.79
CA PRO A 433 18.42 0.69 -20.91
C PRO A 433 19.90 1.12 -20.78
N PHE A 434 20.19 2.41 -20.63
CA PHE A 434 21.54 2.94 -20.46
C PHE A 434 22.17 2.63 -19.09
N LEU A 435 21.39 2.34 -18.05
CA LEU A 435 21.93 1.97 -16.72
C LEU A 435 22.09 0.45 -16.54
N PHE A 436 21.43 -0.36 -17.37
CA PHE A 436 21.44 -1.82 -17.24
C PHE A 436 22.68 -2.46 -17.91
N LEU A 437 23.29 -1.79 -18.89
CA LEU A 437 24.47 -2.31 -19.61
C LEU A 437 25.80 -2.05 -18.87
N LEU A 438 25.85 -1.11 -17.93
CA LEU A 438 27.06 -0.80 -17.16
C LEU A 438 27.28 -1.73 -15.95
N LEU A 439 26.26 -2.53 -15.58
CA LEU A 439 26.27 -3.37 -14.38
C LEU A 439 26.62 -4.85 -14.64
N ILE A 440 26.73 -5.29 -15.91
CA ILE A 440 26.91 -6.72 -16.24
C ILE A 440 28.26 -7.03 -16.91
N LEU A 441 29.06 -6.05 -17.31
CA LEU A 441 30.33 -6.32 -17.99
C LEU A 441 31.53 -5.78 -17.18
N HIS A 442 32.35 -6.73 -16.71
CA HIS A 442 33.64 -6.62 -16.03
C HIS A 442 33.66 -6.44 -14.49
N HIS A 443 33.77 -7.60 -13.82
CA HIS A 443 34.44 -7.73 -12.52
C HIS A 443 35.78 -6.98 -12.52
N ARG A 444 36.00 -6.14 -11.49
CA ARG A 444 37.28 -5.53 -11.01
C ARG A 444 37.57 -4.03 -11.26
N LEU A 445 36.62 -3.18 -11.66
CA LEU A 445 36.91 -1.73 -11.80
C LEU A 445 35.83 -0.76 -11.27
N CYS A 446 35.15 -1.06 -10.16
CA CYS A 446 34.17 -0.16 -9.53
C CYS A 446 34.58 0.36 -8.13
N ILE A 447 35.87 0.37 -7.83
CA ILE A 447 36.43 1.13 -6.70
C ILE A 447 37.50 2.04 -7.30
N PHE A 448 37.12 3.11 -8.02
CA PHE A 448 38.03 4.23 -8.32
C PHE A 448 37.36 5.48 -8.94
N LEU A 449 36.06 5.45 -9.26
CA LEU A 449 35.32 6.65 -9.72
C LEU A 449 34.33 7.16 -8.67
N LEU A 450 34.80 7.28 -7.42
CA LEU A 450 34.15 8.06 -6.36
C LEU A 450 35.11 9.16 -5.88
N ASP A 451 35.72 9.89 -6.82
CA ASP A 451 36.23 11.20 -6.48
C ASP A 451 36.13 12.17 -7.65
N SER A 452 35.63 13.36 -7.35
CA SER A 452 35.41 14.52 -8.21
C SER A 452 34.17 14.55 -9.12
N VAL A 453 33.44 15.66 -8.95
CA VAL A 453 32.51 16.33 -9.88
C VAL A 453 31.00 16.09 -9.64
N TYR A 454 30.45 17.00 -8.82
CA TYR A 454 29.05 17.39 -8.60
C TYR A 454 28.07 16.41 -7.94
N GLY A 455 27.47 16.92 -6.85
CA GLY A 455 26.38 16.31 -6.12
C GLY A 455 25.08 16.23 -6.93
N ASP A 456 24.11 15.53 -6.33
CA ASP A 456 22.76 15.24 -6.80
C ASP A 456 22.64 14.10 -7.82
N ILE A 457 23.01 12.88 -7.41
CA ILE A 457 22.50 11.66 -8.05
C ILE A 457 21.19 11.28 -7.35
N TYR A 458 20.08 11.64 -7.99
CA TYR A 458 18.75 11.14 -7.65
C TYR A 458 18.74 9.60 -7.74
N VAL A 459 18.53 8.94 -6.61
CA VAL A 459 18.14 7.52 -6.57
C VAL A 459 16.82 7.41 -7.34
N CYS A 460 16.88 6.89 -8.57
CA CYS A 460 15.71 6.58 -9.37
C CYS A 460 14.94 5.44 -8.68
N LEU A 461 13.95 5.82 -7.87
CA LEU A 461 13.02 4.95 -7.17
C LEU A 461 12.28 4.02 -8.15
N PHE A 462 12.32 2.72 -7.85
CA PHE A 462 11.44 1.71 -8.44
C PHE A 462 10.01 1.93 -7.90
N GLY A 463 9.17 2.68 -8.64
CA GLY A 463 7.74 2.78 -8.37
C GLY A 463 7.01 1.49 -8.76
N ILE A 464 5.95 1.12 -8.01
CA ILE A 464 5.10 -0.01 -8.36
C ILE A 464 4.27 0.39 -9.59
N CYS A 465 4.41 -0.36 -10.69
CA CYS A 465 3.56 -0.18 -11.87
C CYS A 465 2.27 -0.97 -11.68
N MET A 466 1.12 -0.30 -11.81
CA MET A 466 -0.16 -0.97 -11.77
C MET A 466 -0.39 -1.70 -13.10
N GLN A 467 -0.56 -3.01 -13.04
CA GLN A 467 -0.89 -3.79 -14.24
C GLN A 467 -2.36 -3.59 -14.61
N ARG A 468 -3.23 -3.53 -13.60
CA ARG A 468 -4.68 -3.39 -13.75
C ARG A 468 -5.23 -2.31 -12.84
N VAL A 469 -5.97 -1.35 -13.41
CA VAL A 469 -6.63 -0.25 -12.68
C VAL A 469 -8.13 -0.36 -12.87
N LEU A 470 -8.88 -0.45 -11.77
CA LEU A 470 -10.35 -0.44 -11.81
C LEU A 470 -10.84 0.98 -11.65
N TYR A 471 -11.63 1.46 -12.60
CA TYR A 471 -12.37 2.71 -12.52
C TYR A 471 -13.82 2.42 -12.16
N VAL A 472 -14.32 2.99 -11.06
CA VAL A 472 -15.73 2.90 -10.66
C VAL A 472 -16.31 4.31 -10.63
N ASP A 473 -17.47 4.49 -11.24
CA ASP A 473 -18.14 5.77 -11.43
C ASP A 473 -19.56 5.72 -10.85
N ILE A 474 -19.82 6.56 -9.84
CA ILE A 474 -21.12 6.70 -9.17
C ILE A 474 -21.79 8.06 -9.43
N ASP A 475 -21.27 8.84 -10.39
CA ASP A 475 -22.00 9.96 -10.98
C ASP A 475 -23.32 9.49 -11.60
N ILE A 476 -24.33 10.36 -11.64
CA ILE A 476 -25.58 10.00 -12.31
C ILE A 476 -25.42 9.89 -13.83
N HIS A 477 -24.45 10.58 -14.42
CA HIS A 477 -24.17 10.52 -15.85
C HIS A 477 -23.17 9.39 -16.16
N HIS A 478 -23.32 8.78 -17.33
CA HIS A 478 -22.35 7.80 -17.79
C HIS A 478 -20.96 8.45 -17.97
N GLY A 479 -19.91 7.83 -17.40
CA GLY A 479 -18.51 8.26 -17.48
C GLY A 479 -17.86 8.03 -18.85
N ASP A 480 -18.51 8.52 -19.90
CA ASP A 480 -18.25 8.21 -21.30
C ASP A 480 -16.86 8.62 -21.80
N GLY A 481 -16.27 9.72 -21.31
CA GLY A 481 -14.91 10.12 -21.68
C GLY A 481 -13.84 9.17 -21.14
N VAL A 482 -14.06 8.59 -19.95
CA VAL A 482 -13.14 7.60 -19.35
C VAL A 482 -13.33 6.24 -20.02
N GLU A 483 -14.57 5.83 -20.26
CA GLU A 483 -14.88 4.60 -20.99
C GLU A 483 -14.29 4.63 -22.42
N GLU A 484 -14.51 5.70 -23.18
CA GLU A 484 -13.97 5.84 -24.55
C GLU A 484 -12.44 5.77 -24.58
N ALA A 485 -11.76 6.39 -23.61
CA ALA A 485 -10.29 6.41 -23.53
C ALA A 485 -9.68 5.02 -23.33
N PHE A 486 -10.42 4.10 -22.70
CA PHE A 486 -9.94 2.75 -22.37
C PHE A 486 -10.76 1.62 -23.03
N TYR A 487 -11.61 1.94 -24.01
CA TYR A 487 -12.59 1.03 -24.61
C TYR A 487 -11.98 -0.22 -25.30
N THR A 488 -10.69 -0.14 -25.63
CA THR A 488 -9.93 -1.15 -26.40
C THR A 488 -8.87 -1.89 -25.58
N THR A 489 -8.75 -1.64 -24.27
CA THR A 489 -7.70 -2.24 -23.41
C THR A 489 -8.28 -3.10 -22.29
N ASP A 490 -7.57 -4.18 -21.94
CA ASP A 490 -7.86 -5.06 -20.79
C ASP A 490 -7.13 -4.63 -19.51
N ARG A 491 -6.27 -3.59 -19.57
CA ARG A 491 -5.53 -3.08 -18.41
C ARG A 491 -6.36 -2.16 -17.53
N VAL A 492 -7.47 -1.63 -18.05
CA VAL A 492 -8.39 -0.77 -17.31
C VAL A 492 -9.79 -1.32 -17.47
N MET A 493 -10.48 -1.51 -16.35
CA MET A 493 -11.90 -1.83 -16.36
C MET A 493 -12.68 -0.60 -15.93
N THR A 494 -13.68 -0.19 -16.71
CA THR A 494 -14.62 0.88 -16.35
C THR A 494 -15.93 0.27 -15.87
N VAL A 495 -16.42 0.74 -14.72
CA VAL A 495 -17.72 0.31 -14.15
C VAL A 495 -18.52 1.55 -13.83
N SER A 496 -19.62 1.81 -14.55
CA SER A 496 -20.44 3.00 -14.36
C SER A 496 -21.89 2.66 -14.02
N PHE A 497 -22.44 3.36 -13.02
CA PHE A 497 -23.82 3.25 -12.54
C PHE A 497 -24.57 4.56 -12.77
N HIS A 498 -25.38 4.63 -13.83
CA HIS A 498 -25.87 5.92 -14.32
C HIS A 498 -27.33 5.84 -14.78
N LYS A 499 -27.97 7.00 -14.87
CA LYS A 499 -29.28 7.11 -15.50
C LYS A 499 -29.15 6.86 -17.01
N PHE A 500 -30.04 6.05 -17.56
CA PHE A 500 -30.08 5.78 -18.99
C PHE A 500 -31.49 5.99 -19.59
N GLY A 501 -31.56 6.29 -20.88
CA GLY A 501 -32.81 6.56 -21.60
C GLY A 501 -33.22 8.03 -21.58
N GLY A 502 -32.98 8.75 -22.69
CA GLY A 502 -33.31 10.17 -22.84
C GLY A 502 -32.53 11.09 -21.90
N TYR A 503 -31.31 10.72 -21.52
CA TYR A 503 -30.46 11.44 -20.57
C TYR A 503 -29.04 11.60 -21.13
N PHE A 504 -28.36 12.67 -20.74
CA PHE A 504 -26.97 12.92 -21.14
C PHE A 504 -26.03 11.86 -20.52
N PRO A 505 -24.99 11.39 -21.22
CA PRO A 505 -24.55 11.73 -22.59
C PRO A 505 -25.22 10.92 -23.71
N GLY A 506 -26.12 9.98 -23.38
CA GLY A 506 -26.80 9.10 -24.34
C GLY A 506 -26.06 7.81 -24.67
N THR A 507 -24.88 7.58 -24.09
CA THR A 507 -24.10 6.32 -24.13
C THR A 507 -24.23 5.56 -22.81
N GLY A 508 -23.62 4.37 -22.70
CA GLY A 508 -23.66 3.55 -21.48
C GLY A 508 -24.80 2.53 -21.50
N HIS A 509 -25.20 2.08 -22.69
CA HIS A 509 -26.16 1.00 -22.77
C HIS A 509 -25.56 -0.27 -22.15
N ILE A 510 -26.40 -1.16 -21.61
CA ILE A 510 -25.94 -2.43 -21.00
C ILE A 510 -25.20 -3.37 -21.97
N ASP A 511 -25.32 -3.12 -23.28
CA ASP A 511 -24.62 -3.85 -24.35
C ASP A 511 -23.34 -3.14 -24.82
N ASP A 512 -23.05 -1.94 -24.33
CA ASP A 512 -21.78 -1.25 -24.53
C ASP A 512 -20.75 -1.91 -23.60
N ILE A 513 -20.03 -2.89 -24.14
CA ILE A 513 -19.15 -3.79 -23.36
C ILE A 513 -17.67 -3.66 -23.74
N GLY A 514 -17.28 -2.61 -24.48
CA GLY A 514 -15.92 -2.48 -25.02
C GLY A 514 -15.72 -3.24 -26.32
N CYS A 515 -14.58 -3.02 -26.98
CA CYS A 515 -14.20 -3.71 -28.20
C CYS A 515 -12.74 -4.18 -28.16
N ASP A 516 -12.35 -4.99 -29.16
CA ASP A 516 -11.00 -5.56 -29.27
C ASP A 516 -10.52 -6.19 -27.96
N GLY A 517 -9.33 -5.81 -27.48
CA GLY A 517 -8.79 -6.29 -26.19
C GLY A 517 -9.58 -5.82 -24.98
N GLY A 518 -10.35 -4.73 -25.08
CA GLY A 518 -11.19 -4.18 -24.01
C GLY A 518 -12.59 -4.78 -23.94
N LYS A 519 -12.93 -5.74 -24.80
CA LYS A 519 -14.25 -6.39 -24.76
C LYS A 519 -14.46 -7.11 -23.42
N HIS A 520 -15.61 -6.85 -22.80
CA HIS A 520 -16.01 -7.20 -21.42
C HIS A 520 -15.36 -6.38 -20.30
N TYR A 521 -14.46 -5.43 -20.60
CA TYR A 521 -13.81 -4.57 -19.61
C TYR A 521 -14.50 -3.19 -19.46
N ALA A 522 -15.49 -2.87 -20.30
CA ALA A 522 -16.45 -1.80 -20.05
C ALA A 522 -17.74 -2.39 -19.47
N VAL A 523 -18.14 -1.93 -18.29
CA VAL A 523 -19.28 -2.45 -17.53
C VAL A 523 -20.26 -1.31 -17.26
N ASN A 524 -21.41 -1.38 -17.92
CA ASN A 524 -22.45 -0.37 -17.81
C ASN A 524 -23.67 -0.89 -17.07
N VAL A 525 -24.10 -0.14 -16.05
CA VAL A 525 -25.27 -0.42 -15.23
C VAL A 525 -26.29 0.72 -15.43
N PRO A 526 -27.14 0.64 -16.46
CA PRO A 526 -28.18 1.63 -16.70
C PRO A 526 -29.31 1.52 -15.68
N LEU A 527 -29.75 2.67 -15.16
CA LEU A 527 -30.76 2.80 -14.12
C LEU A 527 -31.83 3.85 -14.50
N ASP A 528 -33.00 3.73 -13.88
CA ASP A 528 -34.13 4.66 -14.04
C ASP A 528 -34.20 5.69 -12.90
N ASP A 529 -35.07 6.69 -13.05
CA ASP A 529 -35.27 7.76 -12.06
C ASP A 529 -35.63 7.23 -10.67
N GLY A 530 -35.23 7.99 -9.65
CA GLY A 530 -35.70 7.83 -8.29
C GLY A 530 -35.12 6.62 -7.55
N ILE A 531 -34.05 6.00 -8.04
CA ILE A 531 -33.38 4.92 -7.32
C ILE A 531 -33.00 5.37 -5.89
N ASP A 532 -33.36 4.55 -4.92
CA ASP A 532 -33.10 4.77 -3.49
C ASP A 532 -31.83 4.03 -3.02
N ASP A 533 -31.40 4.32 -1.78
CA ASP A 533 -30.18 3.74 -1.20
C ASP A 533 -30.19 2.20 -1.20
N GLU A 534 -31.33 1.58 -0.86
CA GLU A 534 -31.44 0.12 -0.78
C GLU A 534 -31.30 -0.52 -2.16
N SER A 535 -32.02 0.02 -3.15
CA SER A 535 -32.00 -0.45 -4.53
C SER A 535 -30.65 -0.25 -5.19
N TYR A 536 -30.00 0.90 -4.96
CA TYR A 536 -28.68 1.19 -5.51
C TYR A 536 -27.62 0.26 -4.92
N LEU A 537 -27.60 0.06 -3.60
CA LEU A 537 -26.66 -0.86 -2.96
C LEU A 537 -26.92 -2.34 -3.32
N TYR A 538 -28.17 -2.69 -3.63
CA TYR A 538 -28.54 -4.02 -4.09
C TYR A 538 -27.90 -4.39 -5.44
N VAL A 539 -27.72 -3.42 -6.34
CA VAL A 539 -27.00 -3.63 -7.62
C VAL A 539 -25.50 -3.35 -7.50
N PHE A 540 -25.11 -2.29 -6.79
CA PHE A 540 -23.72 -1.86 -6.66
C PHE A 540 -22.83 -2.95 -6.07
N LYS A 541 -23.22 -3.53 -4.93
CA LYS A 541 -22.37 -4.49 -4.21
C LYS A 541 -22.10 -5.77 -5.02
N PRO A 542 -23.09 -6.46 -5.62
CA PRO A 542 -22.83 -7.65 -6.42
C PRO A 542 -21.97 -7.37 -7.67
N VAL A 543 -22.24 -6.28 -8.39
CA VAL A 543 -21.50 -5.92 -9.61
C VAL A 543 -20.04 -5.62 -9.27
N VAL A 544 -19.80 -4.75 -8.28
CA VAL A 544 -18.45 -4.39 -7.83
C VAL A 544 -17.72 -5.60 -7.25
N ALA A 545 -18.38 -6.44 -6.45
CA ALA A 545 -17.78 -7.66 -5.90
C ALA A 545 -17.27 -8.57 -7.03
N LYS A 546 -18.09 -8.77 -8.07
CA LYS A 546 -17.70 -9.60 -9.21
C LYS A 546 -16.58 -8.97 -10.02
N ALA A 547 -16.63 -7.66 -10.27
CA ALA A 547 -15.55 -6.93 -10.93
C ALA A 547 -14.22 -7.10 -10.17
N MET A 548 -14.22 -6.89 -8.85
CA MET A 548 -13.04 -7.10 -8.00
C MET A 548 -12.52 -8.55 -8.05
N GLU A 549 -13.42 -9.54 -8.03
CA GLU A 549 -13.11 -10.96 -8.08
C GLU A 549 -12.39 -11.37 -9.39
N VAL A 550 -12.94 -10.97 -10.54
CA VAL A 550 -12.46 -11.40 -11.85
C VAL A 550 -11.31 -10.53 -12.36
N PHE A 551 -11.38 -9.22 -12.13
CA PHE A 551 -10.39 -8.27 -12.64
C PHE A 551 -9.16 -8.16 -11.75
N ARG A 552 -9.29 -8.38 -10.44
CA ARG A 552 -8.20 -8.31 -9.44
C ARG A 552 -7.31 -7.07 -9.63
N PRO A 553 -7.86 -5.85 -9.51
CA PRO A 553 -7.11 -4.62 -9.75
C PRO A 553 -5.99 -4.41 -8.73
N ASN A 554 -4.92 -3.73 -9.15
CA ASN A 554 -3.84 -3.28 -8.28
C ASN A 554 -4.13 -1.91 -7.65
N ALA A 555 -4.97 -1.10 -8.28
CA ALA A 555 -5.44 0.19 -7.78
C ALA A 555 -6.88 0.43 -8.23
N VAL A 556 -7.62 1.21 -7.43
CA VAL A 556 -8.98 1.65 -7.73
C VAL A 556 -9.02 3.16 -7.83
N VAL A 557 -9.67 3.67 -8.88
CA VAL A 557 -10.10 5.07 -8.97
C VAL A 557 -11.62 5.08 -8.85
N LEU A 558 -12.13 5.69 -7.78
CA LEU A 558 -13.56 5.89 -7.55
C LEU A 558 -13.90 7.36 -7.78
N GLN A 559 -14.68 7.64 -8.83
CA GLN A 559 -15.30 8.93 -9.06
C GLN A 559 -16.55 9.01 -8.19
N CYS A 560 -16.68 10.06 -7.39
CA CYS A 560 -17.79 10.27 -6.43
C CYS A 560 -18.68 11.45 -6.85
N GLY A 561 -19.25 11.38 -8.06
CA GLY A 561 -20.18 12.37 -8.59
C GLY A 561 -21.40 12.54 -7.71
N ALA A 562 -21.56 13.72 -7.12
CA ALA A 562 -22.56 13.99 -6.09
C ALA A 562 -23.92 14.47 -6.66
N ASP A 563 -24.11 14.40 -7.97
CA ASP A 563 -25.40 14.64 -8.65
C ASP A 563 -26.32 13.42 -8.67
N SER A 564 -25.82 12.25 -8.29
CA SER A 564 -26.65 11.08 -7.97
C SER A 564 -27.44 11.24 -6.64
N LEU A 565 -27.18 12.30 -5.87
CA LEU A 565 -27.89 12.59 -4.63
C LEU A 565 -29.32 13.09 -4.85
N SER A 566 -30.20 12.72 -3.92
CA SER A 566 -31.55 13.26 -3.76
C SER A 566 -31.53 14.80 -3.71
N GLY A 567 -32.39 15.41 -4.53
CA GLY A 567 -32.56 16.87 -4.58
C GLY A 567 -31.40 17.60 -5.25
N ASP A 568 -30.61 16.91 -6.09
CA ASP A 568 -29.71 17.58 -7.02
C ASP A 568 -30.50 18.44 -8.05
N ARG A 569 -29.84 19.44 -8.65
CA ARG A 569 -30.49 20.36 -9.62
C ARG A 569 -30.62 19.77 -11.02
N LEU A 570 -29.74 18.86 -11.40
CA LEU A 570 -29.72 18.19 -12.71
C LEU A 570 -30.02 16.69 -12.57
N GLY A 571 -29.54 16.08 -11.49
CA GLY A 571 -29.76 14.68 -11.18
C GLY A 571 -31.21 14.36 -10.80
N CYS A 572 -31.62 13.12 -11.05
CA CYS A 572 -32.96 12.61 -10.75
C CYS A 572 -32.94 11.23 -10.07
N PHE A 573 -31.85 10.92 -9.37
CA PHE A 573 -31.80 9.84 -8.40
C PHE A 573 -32.27 10.33 -7.02
N ASN A 574 -32.45 9.39 -6.08
CA ASN A 574 -32.95 9.69 -4.73
C ASN A 574 -32.00 9.17 -3.65
N LEU A 575 -30.69 9.20 -3.89
CA LEU A 575 -29.68 8.71 -2.93
C LEU A 575 -29.47 9.69 -1.78
N SER A 576 -29.28 9.15 -0.58
CA SER A 576 -28.84 9.92 0.57
C SER A 576 -27.31 10.02 0.63
N VAL A 577 -26.81 10.98 1.41
CA VAL A 577 -25.38 11.07 1.73
C VAL A 577 -24.85 9.77 2.37
N ARG A 578 -25.69 9.02 3.11
CA ARG A 578 -25.29 7.73 3.70
C ARG A 578 -25.20 6.64 2.64
N GLY A 579 -26.21 6.53 1.76
CA GLY A 579 -26.21 5.54 0.68
C GLY A 579 -25.02 5.72 -0.27
N HIS A 580 -24.74 6.96 -0.64
CA HIS A 580 -23.58 7.32 -1.45
C HIS A 580 -22.25 6.97 -0.72
N GLY A 581 -22.11 7.36 0.55
CA GLY A 581 -20.93 7.03 1.36
C GLY A 581 -20.72 5.54 1.64
N GLU A 582 -21.78 4.72 1.59
CA GLU A 582 -21.65 3.25 1.68
C GLU A 582 -20.94 2.66 0.46
N CYS A 583 -20.98 3.32 -0.71
CA CYS A 583 -20.17 2.93 -1.88
C CYS A 583 -18.67 3.11 -1.59
N VAL A 584 -18.27 4.28 -1.06
CA VAL A 584 -16.88 4.56 -0.64
C VAL A 584 -16.44 3.58 0.45
N LYS A 585 -17.31 3.30 1.43
CA LYS A 585 -17.04 2.34 2.52
C LYS A 585 -16.83 0.93 1.98
N TYR A 586 -17.64 0.50 1.00
CA TYR A 586 -17.51 -0.80 0.36
C TYR A 586 -16.20 -0.89 -0.43
N MET A 587 -15.85 0.12 -1.24
CA MET A 587 -14.58 0.16 -1.95
C MET A 587 -13.37 0.15 -1.00
N ARG A 588 -13.45 0.89 0.11
CA ARG A 588 -12.42 0.90 1.17
C ARG A 588 -12.20 -0.49 1.78
N SER A 589 -13.23 -1.33 1.84
CA SER A 589 -13.15 -2.66 2.48
C SER A 589 -12.30 -3.68 1.74
N PHE A 590 -12.09 -3.52 0.43
CA PHE A 590 -11.27 -4.44 -0.38
C PHE A 590 -9.76 -4.32 -0.12
N ASN A 591 -9.35 -3.33 0.65
CA ASN A 591 -7.96 -3.07 1.00
C ASN A 591 -6.99 -2.94 -0.20
N VAL A 592 -7.45 -2.38 -1.32
CA VAL A 592 -6.64 -1.99 -2.49
C VAL A 592 -6.33 -0.48 -2.43
N PRO A 593 -5.18 0.02 -2.95
CA PRO A 593 -4.93 1.45 -3.11
C PRO A 593 -6.12 2.16 -3.77
N LEU A 594 -6.61 3.23 -3.15
CA LEU A 594 -7.89 3.85 -3.51
C LEU A 594 -7.71 5.35 -3.75
N MET A 595 -8.05 5.79 -4.95
CA MET A 595 -8.13 7.20 -5.31
C MET A 595 -9.59 7.64 -5.35
N LEU A 596 -9.93 8.64 -4.55
CA LEU A 596 -11.26 9.26 -4.51
C LEU A 596 -11.22 10.58 -5.29
N LEU A 597 -12.08 10.70 -6.29
CA LEU A 597 -12.26 11.90 -7.10
C LEU A 597 -13.64 12.50 -6.85
N GLY A 598 -13.80 13.78 -7.19
CA GLY A 598 -15.11 14.44 -7.21
C GLY A 598 -15.96 13.95 -8.37
N GLY A 599 -16.48 14.88 -9.17
CA GLY A 599 -17.44 14.59 -10.22
C GLY A 599 -18.52 15.64 -10.35
N GLY A 600 -19.68 15.29 -10.89
CA GLY A 600 -20.89 16.11 -10.90
C GLY A 600 -21.42 16.46 -9.50
N GLY A 601 -22.53 17.19 -9.45
CA GLY A 601 -23.16 17.67 -8.22
C GLY A 601 -23.40 19.17 -8.23
N TYR A 602 -24.68 19.55 -8.28
CA TYR A 602 -25.14 20.89 -8.64
C TYR A 602 -26.02 21.54 -7.56
N THR A 603 -26.46 20.77 -6.57
CA THR A 603 -26.91 21.30 -5.27
C THR A 603 -25.72 21.51 -4.33
N LEU A 604 -25.06 22.67 -4.48
CA LEU A 604 -23.78 23.07 -3.85
C LEU A 604 -23.54 22.58 -2.41
N HIS A 605 -24.54 22.75 -1.55
CA HIS A 605 -24.47 22.44 -0.12
C HIS A 605 -24.66 20.93 0.17
N ASN A 606 -25.35 20.18 -0.71
CA ASN A 606 -25.40 18.72 -0.64
C ASN A 606 -24.08 18.09 -1.07
N VAL A 607 -23.41 18.65 -2.10
CA VAL A 607 -22.07 18.23 -2.49
C VAL A 607 -21.09 18.35 -1.32
N ALA A 608 -21.10 19.50 -0.64
CA ALA A 608 -20.23 19.73 0.52
C ALA A 608 -20.51 18.73 1.67
N ARG A 609 -21.77 18.38 1.92
CA ARG A 609 -22.14 17.34 2.90
C ARG A 609 -21.61 15.97 2.50
N CYS A 610 -21.80 15.59 1.25
CA CYS A 610 -21.42 14.29 0.70
C CYS A 610 -19.90 14.07 0.79
N TRP A 611 -19.11 14.91 0.14
CA TRP A 611 -17.66 14.75 0.12
C TRP A 611 -17.02 14.94 1.52
N CYS A 612 -17.64 15.73 2.41
CA CYS A 612 -17.22 15.79 3.82
C CYS A 612 -17.44 14.45 4.53
N TYR A 613 -18.64 13.85 4.38
CA TYR A 613 -18.97 12.55 4.96
C TYR A 613 -18.07 11.45 4.41
N GLU A 614 -17.86 11.40 3.10
CA GLU A 614 -17.01 10.42 2.44
C GLU A 614 -15.54 10.53 2.82
N THR A 615 -15.05 11.75 3.09
CA THR A 615 -13.71 11.93 3.66
C THR A 615 -13.64 11.31 5.07
N GLY A 616 -14.70 11.46 5.87
CA GLY A 616 -14.83 10.75 7.15
C GLY A 616 -14.80 9.24 6.97
N VAL A 617 -15.54 8.69 6.00
CA VAL A 617 -15.52 7.27 5.65
C VAL A 617 -14.12 6.80 5.25
N ALA A 618 -13.41 7.54 4.39
CA ALA A 618 -12.03 7.24 3.99
C ALA A 618 -11.10 7.14 5.21
N LEU A 619 -11.21 8.10 6.13
CA LEU A 619 -10.45 8.16 7.38
C LEU A 619 -10.87 7.11 8.42
N GLY A 620 -12.03 6.46 8.25
CA GLY A 620 -12.63 5.59 9.28
C GLY A 620 -13.14 6.37 10.50
N ILE A 621 -13.60 7.62 10.30
CA ILE A 621 -14.11 8.53 11.33
C ILE A 621 -15.58 8.82 11.05
N GLU A 622 -16.47 8.51 12.01
CA GLU A 622 -17.88 8.90 11.92
C GLU A 622 -18.02 10.42 12.10
N VAL A 623 -18.63 11.08 11.11
CA VAL A 623 -18.87 12.52 11.13
C VAL A 623 -20.13 12.82 11.93
N ASN A 624 -20.05 13.77 12.86
CA ASN A 624 -21.23 14.18 13.63
C ASN A 624 -22.29 14.78 12.68
N ASN A 625 -23.54 14.32 12.82
CA ASN A 625 -24.62 14.77 11.96
C ASN A 625 -24.89 16.29 12.07
N LYS A 626 -24.61 16.94 13.20
CA LYS A 626 -24.72 18.40 13.34
C LYS A 626 -23.52 19.09 12.69
N ILE A 627 -23.77 20.03 11.78
CA ILE A 627 -22.75 20.85 11.15
C ILE A 627 -22.22 21.89 12.15
N PRO A 628 -20.90 21.93 12.42
CA PRO A 628 -20.29 22.97 13.24
C PRO A 628 -20.37 24.34 12.56
N ASP A 629 -20.44 25.41 13.35
CA ASP A 629 -20.51 26.76 12.82
C ASP A 629 -19.23 27.20 12.07
N HIS A 630 -19.41 27.81 10.90
CA HIS A 630 -18.34 28.25 10.00
C HIS A 630 -18.81 29.32 9.00
N GLN A 631 -17.88 29.85 8.22
CA GLN A 631 -18.13 30.95 7.27
C GLN A 631 -19.22 30.70 6.19
N TYR A 632 -19.66 29.44 6.00
CA TYR A 632 -20.72 29.10 5.06
C TYR A 632 -21.95 28.48 5.73
N SER A 633 -22.11 28.60 7.06
CA SER A 633 -23.22 27.99 7.83
C SER A 633 -24.60 28.27 7.25
N GLU A 634 -24.83 29.48 6.75
CA GLU A 634 -26.12 29.91 6.17
C GLU A 634 -26.56 29.07 4.96
N TYR A 635 -25.62 28.48 4.21
CA TYR A 635 -25.94 27.57 3.11
C TYR A 635 -26.56 26.24 3.59
N PHE A 636 -26.44 25.93 4.88
CA PHE A 636 -26.94 24.69 5.47
C PHE A 636 -28.20 24.89 6.33
N ALA A 637 -28.70 26.13 6.42
CA ALA A 637 -29.95 26.46 7.07
C ALA A 637 -31.16 25.77 6.40
N PRO A 638 -32.26 25.53 7.13
CA PRO A 638 -32.43 25.71 8.57
C PRO A 638 -31.98 24.48 9.39
N LEU A 639 -31.59 23.39 8.73
CA LEU A 639 -31.41 22.10 9.39
C LEU A 639 -30.01 21.91 10.00
N TYR A 640 -28.98 22.52 9.41
CA TYR A 640 -27.58 22.44 9.86
C TYR A 640 -27.10 21.01 10.11
N ARG A 641 -27.46 20.08 9.20
CA ARG A 641 -27.14 18.65 9.29
C ARG A 641 -26.41 18.12 8.06
N ILE A 642 -25.54 17.12 8.25
CA ILE A 642 -24.87 16.38 7.17
C ILE A 642 -25.86 15.46 6.45
N HIS A 643 -26.65 14.72 7.21
CA HIS A 643 -27.64 13.81 6.65
C HIS A 643 -29.00 14.49 6.58
N LEU A 644 -29.53 14.56 5.37
CA LEU A 644 -30.88 15.01 5.07
C LEU A 644 -31.75 13.82 4.67
N PRO A 645 -33.06 13.85 4.95
CA PRO A 645 -33.99 12.88 4.38
C PRO A 645 -34.01 13.02 2.86
N THR A 646 -34.21 11.90 2.18
CA THR A 646 -34.45 11.85 0.73
C THR A 646 -35.86 12.37 0.40
N THR A 647 -36.12 12.64 -0.88
CA THR A 647 -37.45 13.09 -1.33
C THR A 647 -38.45 11.92 -1.41
N ASN A 648 -39.73 12.24 -1.56
CA ASN A 648 -40.80 11.26 -1.84
C ASN A 648 -40.90 10.87 -3.33
N MET A 649 -39.83 11.06 -4.11
CA MET A 649 -39.76 10.65 -5.50
C MET A 649 -40.03 9.14 -5.63
N ALA A 650 -40.85 8.75 -6.60
CA ALA A 650 -41.12 7.34 -6.88
C ALA A 650 -39.90 6.67 -7.50
N ASN A 651 -39.48 5.53 -6.94
CA ASN A 651 -38.43 4.70 -7.49
C ASN A 651 -38.96 3.90 -8.69
N LYS A 652 -38.48 4.20 -9.89
CA LYS A 652 -38.89 3.51 -11.13
C LYS A 652 -38.12 2.20 -11.39
N ASN A 653 -37.14 1.89 -10.55
CA ASN A 653 -36.30 0.70 -10.67
C ASN A 653 -36.96 -0.47 -9.96
N SER A 654 -37.85 -1.18 -10.67
CA SER A 654 -38.47 -2.39 -10.11
C SER A 654 -37.41 -3.46 -9.77
N ARG A 655 -37.66 -4.26 -8.73
CA ARG A 655 -36.76 -5.36 -8.33
C ARG A 655 -36.42 -6.29 -9.50
N LYS A 656 -37.42 -6.61 -10.34
CA LYS A 656 -37.23 -7.42 -11.54
C LYS A 656 -36.25 -6.78 -12.53
N SER A 657 -36.40 -5.48 -12.82
CA SER A 657 -35.48 -4.76 -13.71
C SER A 657 -34.04 -4.79 -13.18
N LEU A 658 -33.87 -4.58 -11.88
CA LEU A 658 -32.56 -4.66 -11.23
C LEU A 658 -31.97 -6.08 -11.29
N ASP A 659 -32.77 -7.12 -11.04
CA ASP A 659 -32.34 -8.51 -11.13
C ASP A 659 -31.91 -8.87 -12.57
N ASP A 660 -32.66 -8.42 -13.58
CA ASP A 660 -32.34 -8.63 -15.00
C ASP A 660 -31.02 -7.91 -15.38
N THR A 661 -30.83 -6.68 -14.91
CA THR A 661 -29.58 -5.91 -15.09
C THR A 661 -28.40 -6.61 -14.42
N ILE A 662 -28.52 -7.02 -13.15
CA ILE A 662 -27.48 -7.75 -12.42
C ILE A 662 -27.12 -9.04 -13.17
N ALA A 663 -28.12 -9.84 -13.56
CA ALA A 663 -27.89 -11.10 -14.25
C ALA A 663 -27.09 -10.91 -15.55
N LYS A 664 -27.45 -9.91 -16.36
CA LYS A 664 -26.76 -9.60 -17.62
C LYS A 664 -25.33 -9.10 -17.38
N VAL A 665 -25.13 -8.19 -16.44
CA VAL A 665 -23.81 -7.65 -16.09
C VAL A 665 -22.88 -8.76 -15.54
N LEU A 666 -23.38 -9.59 -14.61
CA LEU A 666 -22.61 -10.69 -14.06
C LEU A 666 -22.27 -11.76 -15.11
N ALA A 667 -23.18 -12.01 -16.07
CA ALA A 667 -22.91 -12.91 -17.19
C ALA A 667 -21.79 -12.38 -18.10
N ASN A 668 -21.73 -11.07 -18.33
CA ASN A 668 -20.64 -10.44 -19.10
C ASN A 668 -19.32 -10.48 -18.33
N LEU A 669 -19.30 -10.11 -17.05
CA LEU A 669 -18.11 -10.21 -16.19
C LEU A 669 -17.56 -11.63 -16.08
N SER A 670 -18.43 -12.64 -16.12
CA SER A 670 -18.02 -14.06 -16.07
C SER A 670 -17.32 -14.55 -17.34
N LYS A 671 -17.33 -13.78 -18.43
CA LYS A 671 -16.58 -14.09 -19.66
C LYS A 671 -15.11 -13.69 -19.56
N ILE A 672 -14.76 -12.85 -18.59
CA ILE A 672 -13.36 -12.50 -18.31
C ILE A 672 -12.70 -13.74 -17.72
N GLN A 673 -11.69 -14.28 -18.40
CA GLN A 673 -10.87 -15.34 -17.82
C GLN A 673 -10.17 -14.78 -16.57
N ALA A 674 -10.33 -15.44 -15.42
CA ALA A 674 -9.52 -15.15 -14.25
C ALA A 674 -8.05 -15.27 -14.68
N ALA A 675 -7.33 -14.15 -14.68
CA ALA A 675 -6.08 -14.03 -15.43
C ALA A 675 -5.13 -15.22 -15.21
N PRO A 676 -4.67 -15.91 -16.26
CA PRO A 676 -3.46 -16.70 -16.16
C PRO A 676 -2.32 -15.76 -15.75
N SER A 677 -1.50 -16.18 -14.79
CA SER A 677 -0.19 -15.58 -14.53
C SER A 677 0.48 -15.35 -15.89
N VAL A 678 0.92 -14.12 -16.18
CA VAL A 678 1.67 -13.84 -17.41
C VAL A 678 2.85 -14.82 -17.46
N GLN A 679 2.72 -15.88 -18.26
CA GLN A 679 3.84 -16.76 -18.56
C GLN A 679 4.78 -15.91 -19.41
N PHE A 680 5.95 -15.60 -18.86
CA PHE A 680 7.08 -15.27 -19.71
C PHE A 680 7.25 -16.43 -20.67
N LYS A 681 7.02 -16.17 -21.96
CA LYS A 681 7.43 -17.08 -23.01
C LYS A 681 8.95 -17.15 -22.90
N GLU A 682 9.48 -18.26 -22.37
CA GLU A 682 10.90 -18.56 -22.51
C GLU A 682 11.20 -18.49 -24.00
N ARG A 683 12.11 -17.57 -24.37
CA ARG A 683 12.69 -17.52 -25.69
C ARG A 683 13.32 -18.90 -25.89
N SER A 684 12.83 -19.66 -26.88
CA SER A 684 13.33 -21.01 -27.16
C SER A 684 14.85 -20.96 -27.20
N SER A 685 15.46 -21.74 -26.33
CA SER A 685 16.89 -21.97 -26.30
C SER A 685 17.32 -22.55 -27.65
N LEU A 686 18.44 -22.00 -28.16
CA LEU A 686 19.30 -22.58 -29.19
C LEU A 686 18.71 -22.54 -30.61
N ILE A 687 19.13 -21.51 -31.35
CA ILE A 687 19.44 -21.69 -32.76
C ILE A 687 20.68 -22.61 -32.74
N ASP A 688 20.48 -23.89 -33.05
CA ASP A 688 21.56 -24.76 -33.50
C ASP A 688 22.09 -24.17 -34.81
N LEU A 689 23.19 -23.43 -34.68
CA LEU A 689 24.11 -23.16 -35.77
C LEU A 689 25.04 -24.37 -35.84
N ASP A 690 24.64 -25.40 -36.57
CA ASP A 690 25.52 -26.39 -37.18
C ASP A 690 24.73 -27.13 -38.27
N GLU A 691 25.45 -27.58 -39.30
CA GLU A 691 24.99 -28.19 -40.58
C GLU A 691 24.68 -27.20 -41.71
N ILE A 692 25.77 -26.60 -42.23
CA ILE A 692 25.91 -26.37 -43.67
C ILE A 692 26.24 -27.74 -44.27
N ASP A 693 25.25 -28.39 -44.89
CA ASP A 693 25.50 -29.46 -45.85
C ASP A 693 25.33 -28.89 -47.27
N GLU A 694 26.46 -28.87 -47.96
CA GLU A 694 26.59 -28.81 -49.41
C GLU A 694 25.86 -30.04 -49.98
N ASP A 695 24.87 -29.82 -50.85
CA ASP A 695 24.54 -30.66 -52.01
C ASP A 695 23.26 -30.14 -52.68
N GLN A 696 23.42 -29.26 -53.68
CA GLN A 696 22.40 -29.00 -54.68
C GLN A 696 22.66 -29.94 -55.86
N GLU A 697 21.85 -30.99 -55.96
CA GLU A 697 21.71 -31.78 -57.17
C GLU A 697 21.00 -30.96 -58.27
N ASP A 698 21.65 -30.95 -59.43
CA ASP A 698 21.16 -30.54 -60.73
C ASP A 698 19.95 -31.36 -61.22
N ALA A 699 19.25 -30.76 -62.19
CA ALA A 699 18.29 -31.35 -63.15
C ALA A 699 16.88 -31.63 -62.57
N SER A 700 15.77 -31.33 -63.24
CA SER A 700 15.47 -30.92 -64.61
C SER A 700 13.99 -30.53 -64.63
N ASP A 701 13.62 -29.44 -65.30
CA ASP A 701 12.28 -29.32 -65.87
C ASP A 701 12.40 -28.84 -67.31
N SER A 702 12.05 -29.76 -68.20
CA SER A 702 11.91 -29.63 -69.64
C SER A 702 10.45 -29.32 -69.98
N ASP A 703 10.28 -28.36 -70.89
CA ASP A 703 9.27 -28.32 -71.97
C ASP A 703 7.78 -28.54 -71.63
N GLU A 704 6.99 -27.46 -71.62
CA GLU A 704 6.10 -27.01 -72.73
C GLU A 704 5.34 -25.73 -72.36
#